data_AF-A0A5N5NLV7-F1
#
_entry.id   AF-A0A5N5NLV7-F1
#
_cell.length_a   1.000
_cell.length_b   1.000
_cell.length_c   1.000
_cell.angle_alpha   90.00
_cell.angle_beta   90.00
_cell.angle_gamma   90.00
#
_symmetry.space_group_name_H-M   'P 1'
#
loop_
_entity.id
_entity.type
_entity.pdbx_description
1 polymer ?
#
loop_
_entity_poly.entity_id
_entity_poly.type
_entity_poly.pdbx_seq_one_letter_code
_entity_poly.pdbx_strand_id
1 'polypeptide(L)'
;MVHKEEAGSSTIHQLPTRLVSGRSSETVVNSFSIHLHRKELGSLPSVVTMAHGGGNVTYDSRSLVINGKHEIIFSGSIHYPRSTPQMWPYLISKARAGGLDAIDTYVFWNLHEPQQGQYDFSGRKDLVKFIKEVHAQGLYVCLRIGPFIESEWTYGGLPFWLHDVPGIVFRSDNEPFKYHMERYAKMIVKMLKAEKLYASQGGPIILSQIENEYKNVEAAFHEKGPPYVKWAAKLAVGLQTGVPWVMCKQDDAPDPVVNACNGLRCGETFSGPNSPRKPAIWTENWTTVYQVYGKETRSRSAEDIAYHTALFIAKGGSFVNYYMYHGGTNFGRTAAEYVPTSYYDQAPIDEYGKFLFNIKCLLYLIKDKSDLPSGCLGLLRQPKHGHMKELHASIKLCRKPLLSSKWTNFSLGHLQEAFVFERNSHECAAFLVNHDGRSNATTVHFKGLSYKLPPKSISILPDCKTVAFNTAQVSTQYGTRLATRRQKFDSIEQWKEYKEYIPRFDKSSFRANMLLEHMNTTKDSSDYLWYTFRFHQNSSNAHSVLTVNSLGHNLHAFVNGEFIGSAHGSHDNKSFTLQRSLPLKRGTNYVSLLSVMTGLPVLLYLSSIAPDCYRMFHYIDSIPMLIHFYLCIGVKDGGAYLERRVAGLRRVTIQRQHELHDFTTYLWGYKVGLSGENIQLHRNDASVKAYWSRYASSSQPLTWYKTIFDAPVGNDPVALNLASMGKGEAWVNGQSIGRYWVSFLDSDGNPYQTWNHIPRSFLKPSGNLLVLLEEEKGNPLGISIGTMSTTKVCGHVSSSYPPPVISWQGENQINGNRKRNHGRRPRVQLRCPRGRKISSVLFSSFGTPSGDCETYATGISLLSAHFDQSPVLCRLVLVRKDAPFLCQARTSMVIHVQALQNLYWLMLSAVKGHFFITSVTASLRDSTAFFLGDYRLMEVDHCGSDSSAQFVRPACPNYVP
;
A
#
# COMPACT_ATOMS: atom_id res chain seq x y z
N MET A 1 13.31 34.49 63.09
CA MET A 1 12.36 34.86 64.18
C MET A 1 11.06 34.11 63.86
N VAL A 2 10.72 33.04 64.59
CA VAL A 2 10.06 33.01 65.94
C VAL A 2 8.55 33.21 65.75
N HIS A 3 7.74 32.13 65.63
CA HIS A 3 7.01 31.35 66.68
C HIS A 3 5.58 31.88 66.92
N LYS A 4 4.59 31.16 67.48
CA LYS A 4 4.49 29.79 68.12
C LYS A 4 3.24 29.04 67.52
N GLU A 5 2.58 27.96 67.94
CA GLU A 5 2.50 26.96 69.06
C GLU A 5 1.81 25.69 68.42
N GLU A 6 1.83 24.39 68.81
CA GLU A 6 1.90 23.58 70.07
C GLU A 6 0.59 23.60 70.90
N ALA A 7 0.04 22.53 71.49
CA ALA A 7 0.33 21.07 71.56
C ALA A 7 -1.03 20.29 71.69
N GLY A 8 -1.18 18.95 71.81
CA GLY A 8 -0.28 17.76 71.91
C GLY A 8 -0.95 16.55 71.19
N SER A 9 -1.05 15.30 71.67
CA SER A 9 -0.54 14.56 72.85
C SER A 9 -0.68 13.01 72.60
N SER A 10 -0.23 12.12 73.51
CA SER A 10 -0.23 10.63 73.32
C SER A 10 -0.28 9.85 74.69
N THR A 11 -0.13 8.52 74.89
CA THR A 11 0.56 7.39 74.16
C THR A 11 0.21 5.98 74.76
N ILE A 12 0.77 4.89 74.19
CA ILE A 12 1.34 3.67 74.87
C ILE A 12 0.55 2.31 75.07
N HIS A 13 1.32 1.19 74.97
CA HIS A 13 1.19 -0.25 75.37
C HIS A 13 0.27 -1.34 74.71
N GLN A 14 0.91 -2.18 73.88
CA GLN A 14 1.08 -3.67 73.90
C GLN A 14 0.04 -4.70 74.47
N LEU A 15 -0.29 -5.70 73.62
CA LEU A 15 -0.29 -7.20 73.76
C LEU A 15 -0.61 -7.92 75.10
N PRO A 16 -1.37 -9.05 75.04
CA PRO A 16 -0.73 -10.39 75.17
C PRO A 16 -1.37 -11.55 74.34
N THR A 17 -0.91 -12.79 74.58
CA THR A 17 -1.35 -14.09 73.96
C THR A 17 -2.46 -14.79 74.78
N ARG A 18 -3.00 -16.02 74.60
CA ARG A 18 -2.63 -17.39 74.06
C ARG A 18 -3.99 -18.21 74.02
N LEU A 19 -4.24 -19.46 73.53
CA LEU A 19 -3.64 -20.53 72.69
C LEU A 19 -4.77 -21.62 72.42
N VAL A 20 -4.41 -22.81 71.88
CA VAL A 20 -5.11 -24.15 71.95
C VAL A 20 -6.27 -24.51 70.97
N SER A 21 -5.89 -25.36 70.00
CA SER A 21 -6.56 -26.44 69.20
C SER A 21 -8.06 -26.83 69.24
N GLY A 22 -8.55 -27.40 68.12
CA GLY A 22 -9.18 -28.76 68.15
C GLY A 22 -10.18 -29.24 67.07
N ARG A 23 -9.70 -29.87 65.96
CA ARG A 23 -10.40 -30.90 65.09
C ARG A 23 -11.73 -30.50 64.37
N SER A 24 -12.22 -31.15 63.29
CA SER A 24 -11.65 -32.12 62.32
C SER A 24 -12.50 -32.24 61.01
N SER A 25 -11.94 -32.92 60.00
CA SER A 25 -12.60 -33.79 58.97
C SER A 25 -13.53 -33.20 57.88
N GLU A 26 -13.02 -33.27 56.64
CA GLU A 26 -13.62 -33.87 55.43
C GLU A 26 -14.87 -33.26 54.73
N THR A 27 -14.71 -33.01 53.41
CA THR A 27 -15.71 -33.36 52.38
C THR A 27 -15.02 -33.92 51.13
N VAL A 28 -15.59 -34.96 50.53
CA VAL A 28 -15.00 -35.77 49.45
C VAL A 28 -15.16 -35.13 48.05
N VAL A 29 -14.10 -35.20 47.23
CA VAL A 29 -14.20 -35.07 45.76
C VAL A 29 -14.55 -36.43 45.18
N ASN A 30 -15.62 -36.54 44.39
CA ASN A 30 -16.00 -37.80 43.76
C ASN A 30 -15.98 -37.73 42.22
N SER A 31 -15.71 -38.87 41.58
CA SER A 31 -15.23 -38.94 40.20
C SER A 31 -16.22 -39.55 39.22
N PHE A 32 -16.02 -39.30 37.92
CA PHE A 32 -16.40 -40.25 36.87
C PHE A 32 -15.24 -40.43 35.89
N SER A 33 -14.90 -41.68 35.59
CA SER A 33 -13.82 -42.07 34.69
C SER A 33 -14.38 -42.71 33.42
N ILE A 34 -13.72 -42.49 32.28
CA ILE A 34 -13.84 -43.34 31.09
C ILE A 34 -12.43 -43.88 30.78
N HIS A 35 -12.29 -45.20 30.71
CA HIS A 35 -11.04 -45.87 30.38
C HIS A 35 -10.70 -45.75 28.89
N LEU A 36 -9.41 -45.54 28.58
CA LEU A 36 -8.81 -45.92 27.30
C LEU A 36 -7.33 -46.29 27.51
N HIS A 37 -6.83 -47.29 26.77
CA HIS A 37 -5.58 -47.97 27.11
C HIS A 37 -4.31 -47.11 26.97
N ARG A 38 -3.45 -47.24 27.98
CA ARG A 38 -2.04 -46.85 27.93
C ARG A 38 -1.30 -47.73 26.90
N LYS A 39 -0.66 -47.12 25.90
CA LYS A 39 0.38 -47.75 25.08
C LYS A 39 1.55 -46.80 24.97
N GLU A 40 2.76 -47.33 25.07
CA GLU A 40 3.96 -46.53 25.30
C GLU A 40 4.39 -45.74 24.05
N LEU A 41 4.86 -44.52 24.29
CA LEU A 41 5.58 -43.70 23.31
C LEU A 41 6.90 -43.30 23.94
N GLY A 42 7.99 -43.62 23.23
CA GLY A 42 9.35 -43.38 23.70
C GLY A 42 9.71 -41.90 23.82
N SER A 43 10.89 -41.66 24.38
CA SER A 43 11.46 -40.34 24.67
C SER A 43 11.33 -39.35 23.51
N LEU A 44 10.62 -38.24 23.75
CA LEU A 44 10.76 -37.02 22.97
C LEU A 44 12.18 -36.45 23.19
N PRO A 45 12.89 -36.00 22.13
CA PRO A 45 14.16 -35.32 22.31
C PRO A 45 13.98 -33.99 23.02
N SER A 46 14.93 -33.63 23.87
CA SER A 46 14.89 -32.42 24.70
C SER A 46 14.69 -31.15 23.88
N VAL A 47 13.81 -30.26 24.36
CA VAL A 47 13.65 -28.93 23.77
C VAL A 47 14.93 -28.13 24.02
N VAL A 48 15.75 -27.94 22.98
CA VAL A 48 16.91 -27.04 23.02
C VAL A 48 16.38 -25.61 22.96
N THR A 49 16.10 -25.05 24.13
CA THR A 49 15.82 -23.61 24.29
C THR A 49 17.09 -22.83 23.92
N MET A 50 17.16 -22.35 22.68
CA MET A 50 18.25 -21.53 22.16
C MET A 50 18.31 -20.19 22.92
N ALA A 51 19.02 -20.16 24.04
CA ALA A 51 19.30 -18.97 24.83
C ALA A 51 20.15 -17.98 24.01
N HIS A 52 19.48 -17.07 23.31
CA HIS A 52 20.14 -16.03 22.54
C HIS A 52 20.64 -14.93 23.49
N GLY A 53 21.97 -14.77 23.56
CA GLY A 53 22.55 -13.48 23.91
C GLY A 53 22.17 -12.42 22.87
N GLY A 54 22.29 -11.13 23.24
CA GLY A 54 21.94 -10.00 22.36
C GLY A 54 22.62 -10.11 20.99
N GLY A 55 21.83 -10.01 19.92
CA GLY A 55 22.28 -10.23 18.56
C GLY A 55 23.06 -9.05 18.02
N ASN A 56 24.35 -9.25 17.74
CA ASN A 56 25.19 -8.20 17.18
C ASN A 56 24.83 -7.96 15.70
N VAL A 57 24.58 -6.70 15.33
CA VAL A 57 24.35 -6.28 13.95
C VAL A 57 25.38 -5.22 13.57
N THR A 58 26.21 -5.54 12.59
CA THR A 58 27.21 -4.63 12.00
C THR A 58 27.02 -4.59 10.49
N TYR A 59 27.96 -3.98 9.77
CA TYR A 59 28.02 -4.01 8.31
C TYR A 59 29.47 -3.98 7.83
N ASP A 60 29.67 -4.29 6.55
CA ASP A 60 30.93 -4.08 5.83
C ASP A 60 30.67 -3.60 4.39
N SER A 61 31.66 -3.70 3.51
CA SER A 61 31.54 -3.37 2.09
C SER A 61 30.57 -4.28 1.31
N ARG A 62 30.22 -5.45 1.84
CA ARG A 62 29.36 -6.43 1.20
C ARG A 62 27.91 -6.31 1.66
N SER A 63 27.65 -6.34 2.97
CA SER A 63 26.28 -6.41 3.49
C SER A 63 26.14 -5.91 4.93
N LEU A 64 24.89 -5.90 5.42
CA LEU A 64 24.67 -6.05 6.86
C LEU A 64 25.19 -7.43 7.31
N VAL A 65 25.73 -7.49 8.52
CA VAL A 65 26.24 -8.70 9.16
C VAL A 65 25.45 -8.90 10.45
N ILE A 66 24.56 -9.90 10.45
CA ILE A 66 23.64 -10.20 11.55
C ILE A 66 24.15 -11.47 12.24
N ASN A 67 24.42 -11.42 13.53
CA ASN A 67 24.94 -12.55 14.33
C ASN A 67 26.18 -13.20 13.69
N GLY A 68 27.09 -12.37 13.17
CA GLY A 68 28.32 -12.80 12.50
C GLY A 68 28.13 -13.37 11.08
N LYS A 69 26.95 -13.26 10.49
CA LYS A 69 26.64 -13.77 9.14
C LYS A 69 26.24 -12.65 8.19
N HIS A 70 26.85 -12.64 7.01
CA HIS A 70 26.40 -11.80 5.90
C HIS A 70 25.01 -12.25 5.42
N GLU A 71 24.12 -11.30 5.17
CA GLU A 71 22.75 -11.52 4.70
C GLU A 71 22.45 -10.71 3.43
N ILE A 72 21.60 -11.25 2.55
CA ILE A 72 20.94 -10.48 1.49
C ILE A 72 19.48 -10.36 1.88
N ILE A 73 19.02 -9.13 2.09
CA ILE A 73 17.75 -8.86 2.77
C ILE A 73 16.76 -8.27 1.78
N PHE A 74 15.65 -8.99 1.59
CA PHE A 74 14.47 -8.43 0.93
C PHE A 74 13.52 -7.91 2.01
N SER A 75 13.29 -6.60 2.02
CA SER A 75 12.35 -5.93 2.94
C SER A 75 11.11 -5.43 2.17
N GLY A 76 10.06 -5.10 2.89
CA GLY A 76 8.87 -4.49 2.29
C GLY A 76 8.15 -3.55 3.25
N SER A 77 7.84 -2.34 2.80
CA SER A 77 7.16 -1.35 3.64
C SER A 77 5.70 -1.74 3.86
N ILE A 78 5.30 -1.76 5.14
CA ILE A 78 3.93 -1.99 5.61
C ILE A 78 3.68 -1.00 6.76
N HIS A 79 3.02 0.12 6.46
CA HIS A 79 2.79 1.17 7.46
C HIS A 79 1.66 0.78 8.41
N TYR A 80 1.99 0.58 9.69
CA TYR A 80 1.03 0.11 10.70
C TYR A 80 -0.25 0.98 10.81
N PRO A 81 -0.24 2.33 10.64
CA PRO A 81 -1.47 3.13 10.71
C PRO A 81 -2.37 3.04 9.48
N ARG A 82 -1.84 2.57 8.34
CA ARG A 82 -2.58 2.42 7.07
C ARG A 82 -3.34 1.09 6.98
N SER A 83 -3.31 0.30 8.05
CA SER A 83 -4.06 -0.95 8.23
C SER A 83 -4.54 -1.07 9.69
N THR A 84 -5.32 -2.10 10.03
CA THR A 84 -5.79 -2.30 11.42
C THR A 84 -4.99 -3.39 12.14
N PRO A 85 -4.94 -3.40 13.50
CA PRO A 85 -4.25 -4.45 14.26
C PRO A 85 -4.71 -5.89 13.95
N GLN A 86 -5.95 -6.06 13.48
CA GLN A 86 -6.49 -7.35 13.04
C GLN A 86 -5.99 -7.76 11.64
N MET A 87 -5.50 -6.82 10.84
CA MET A 87 -4.89 -7.09 9.52
C MET A 87 -3.40 -7.42 9.63
N TRP A 88 -2.65 -6.79 10.54
CA TRP A 88 -1.18 -6.91 10.63
C TRP A 88 -0.66 -8.36 10.54
N PRO A 89 -1.19 -9.35 11.31
CA PRO A 89 -0.69 -10.73 11.24
C PRO A 89 -0.79 -11.33 9.83
N TYR A 90 -1.84 -11.01 9.09
CA TYR A 90 -2.10 -11.52 7.75
C TYR A 90 -1.32 -10.79 6.67
N LEU A 91 -0.94 -9.53 6.91
CA LEU A 91 -0.07 -8.75 6.02
C LEU A 91 1.38 -9.24 6.14
N ILE A 92 1.88 -9.33 7.37
CA ILE A 92 3.23 -9.84 7.71
C ILE A 92 3.40 -11.28 7.22
N SER A 93 2.38 -12.13 7.39
CA SER A 93 2.41 -13.51 6.90
C SER A 93 2.51 -13.61 5.37
N LYS A 94 1.91 -12.67 4.62
CA LYS A 94 2.01 -12.61 3.15
C LYS A 94 3.35 -12.04 2.67
N ALA A 95 4.01 -11.21 3.48
CA ALA A 95 5.38 -10.76 3.26
C ALA A 95 6.37 -11.92 3.45
N ARG A 96 6.34 -12.63 4.59
CA ARG A 96 7.14 -13.87 4.82
C ARG A 96 6.87 -14.89 3.72
N ALA A 97 5.60 -15.16 3.40
CA ALA A 97 5.22 -16.08 2.34
C ALA A 97 5.56 -15.58 0.92
N GLY A 98 5.84 -14.29 0.72
CA GLY A 98 6.39 -13.69 -0.49
C GLY A 98 7.92 -13.74 -0.57
N GLY A 99 8.59 -14.31 0.44
CA GLY A 99 10.05 -14.45 0.48
C GLY A 99 10.80 -13.25 1.02
N LEU A 100 10.12 -12.29 1.68
CA LEU A 100 10.77 -11.21 2.42
C LEU A 100 11.39 -11.73 3.73
N ASP A 101 12.46 -11.08 4.16
CA ASP A 101 13.23 -11.34 5.38
C ASP A 101 13.01 -10.25 6.45
N ALA A 102 12.56 -9.06 6.03
CA ALA A 102 12.27 -7.94 6.89
C ALA A 102 10.96 -7.22 6.51
N ILE A 103 10.41 -6.47 7.45
CA ILE A 103 9.37 -5.47 7.24
C ILE A 103 9.96 -4.08 7.46
N ASP A 104 9.58 -3.12 6.63
CA ASP A 104 9.93 -1.71 6.80
C ASP A 104 8.71 -0.89 7.28
N THR A 105 8.95 0.12 8.11
CA THR A 105 7.93 1.15 8.40
C THR A 105 8.55 2.46 8.85
N TYR A 106 7.94 3.57 8.42
CA TYR A 106 8.08 4.86 9.08
C TYR A 106 7.45 4.88 10.48
N VAL A 107 7.85 5.84 11.32
CA VAL A 107 7.17 6.19 12.58
C VAL A 107 6.52 7.57 12.46
N PHE A 108 5.22 7.64 12.72
CA PHE A 108 4.37 8.79 12.34
C PHE A 108 4.22 9.78 13.50
N TRP A 109 5.12 10.76 13.62
CA TRP A 109 5.19 11.64 14.79
C TRP A 109 3.88 12.38 15.08
N ASN A 110 3.25 13.02 14.10
CA ASN A 110 1.97 13.72 14.27
C ASN A 110 0.80 12.84 14.72
N LEU A 111 0.83 11.55 14.37
CA LEU A 111 -0.14 10.57 14.82
C LEU A 111 0.07 10.18 16.28
N HIS A 112 1.34 10.17 16.74
CA HIS A 112 1.74 9.80 18.08
C HIS A 112 1.76 10.96 19.07
N GLU A 113 2.05 12.19 18.64
CA GLU A 113 2.07 13.39 19.48
C GLU A 113 1.14 14.47 18.89
N PRO A 114 -0.18 14.24 18.84
CA PRO A 114 -1.13 15.20 18.27
C PRO A 114 -1.24 16.50 19.09
N GLN A 115 -0.90 16.44 20.38
CA GLN A 115 -0.66 17.60 21.24
C GLN A 115 0.70 17.45 21.90
N GLN A 116 1.44 18.55 22.06
CA GLN A 116 2.78 18.53 22.64
C GLN A 116 2.80 17.84 24.03
N GLY A 117 3.66 16.85 24.18
CA GLY A 117 3.82 16.04 25.40
C GLY A 117 2.78 14.92 25.60
N GLN A 118 1.71 14.87 24.80
CA GLN A 118 0.66 13.86 24.94
C GLN A 118 0.83 12.75 23.88
N TYR A 119 1.27 11.57 24.33
CA TYR A 119 1.60 10.46 23.45
C TYR A 119 0.49 9.41 23.32
N ASP A 120 0.18 9.00 22.09
CA ASP A 120 -0.81 7.97 21.77
C ASP A 120 -0.23 6.87 20.87
N PHE A 121 -0.10 5.67 21.46
CA PHE A 121 0.29 4.42 20.80
C PHE A 121 -0.84 3.38 20.85
N SER A 122 -2.11 3.81 20.91
CA SER A 122 -3.27 2.92 20.99
C SER A 122 -3.79 2.43 19.63
N GLY A 123 -4.45 1.26 19.61
CA GLY A 123 -5.15 0.76 18.42
C GLY A 123 -4.23 0.61 17.20
N ARG A 124 -4.54 1.30 16.09
CA ARG A 124 -3.70 1.29 14.87
C ARG A 124 -2.40 2.10 14.99
N LYS A 125 -2.15 2.74 16.14
CA LYS A 125 -0.92 3.46 16.48
C LYS A 125 0.06 2.61 17.31
N ASP A 126 -0.28 1.36 17.61
CA ASP A 126 0.53 0.49 18.48
C ASP A 126 1.77 -0.06 17.76
N LEU A 127 2.80 0.79 17.64
CA LEU A 127 4.10 0.48 17.04
C LEU A 127 4.77 -0.72 17.74
N VAL A 128 4.70 -0.78 19.06
CA VAL A 128 5.32 -1.84 19.87
C VAL A 128 4.69 -3.19 19.53
N LYS A 129 3.35 -3.27 19.47
CA LYS A 129 2.63 -4.48 19.07
C LYS A 129 2.84 -4.85 17.61
N PHE A 130 2.91 -3.88 16.70
CA PHE A 130 3.25 -4.14 15.31
C PHE A 130 4.63 -4.80 15.18
N ILE A 131 5.66 -4.23 15.81
CA ILE A 131 7.03 -4.77 15.79
C ILE A 131 7.08 -6.15 16.47
N LYS A 132 6.36 -6.35 17.58
CA LYS A 132 6.24 -7.67 18.24
C LYS A 132 5.56 -8.72 17.35
N GLU A 133 4.55 -8.35 16.54
CA GLU A 133 3.94 -9.25 15.56
C GLU A 133 4.91 -9.61 14.41
N VAL A 134 5.73 -8.67 13.94
CA VAL A 134 6.79 -8.96 12.95
C VAL A 134 7.82 -9.95 13.53
N HIS A 135 8.25 -9.74 14.78
CA HIS A 135 9.16 -10.64 15.49
C HIS A 135 8.57 -12.03 15.72
N ALA A 136 7.30 -12.12 16.16
CA ALA A 136 6.60 -13.38 16.38
C ALA A 136 6.44 -14.23 15.11
N GLN A 137 6.52 -13.60 13.93
CA GLN A 137 6.55 -14.29 12.64
C GLN A 137 7.96 -14.55 12.09
N GLY A 138 9.02 -14.26 12.85
CA GLY A 138 10.41 -14.57 12.45
C GLY A 138 10.95 -13.68 11.33
N LEU A 139 10.47 -12.45 11.21
CA LEU A 139 11.02 -11.43 10.31
C LEU A 139 11.78 -10.35 11.11
N TYR A 140 12.73 -9.70 10.45
CA TYR A 140 13.40 -8.51 10.98
C TYR A 140 12.59 -7.22 10.73
N VAL A 141 13.01 -6.12 11.33
CA VAL A 141 12.43 -4.78 11.11
C VAL A 141 13.52 -3.77 10.67
N CYS A 142 13.20 -3.01 9.63
CA CYS A 142 13.81 -1.73 9.32
C CYS A 142 12.88 -0.63 9.85
N LEU A 143 13.39 0.25 10.71
CA LEU A 143 12.57 1.27 11.39
C LEU A 143 12.98 2.68 11.01
N ARG A 144 12.14 3.39 10.28
CA ARG A 144 12.43 4.72 9.74
C ARG A 144 11.83 5.79 10.65
N ILE A 145 12.60 6.26 11.63
CA ILE A 145 12.09 7.04 12.78
C ILE A 145 11.70 8.48 12.39
N GLY A 146 12.26 9.01 11.31
CA GLY A 146 12.01 10.39 10.86
C GLY A 146 12.94 11.39 11.55
N PRO A 147 12.48 12.57 12.00
CA PRO A 147 11.09 12.94 12.26
C PRO A 147 10.26 13.27 11.01
N PHE A 148 10.88 13.89 10.00
CA PHE A 148 10.27 14.01 8.69
C PHE A 148 10.34 12.64 8.00
N ILE A 149 9.22 12.17 7.49
CA ILE A 149 9.08 10.85 6.85
C ILE A 149 8.53 10.92 5.43
N GLU A 150 8.10 12.09 4.96
CA GLU A 150 7.41 12.26 3.66
C GLU A 150 6.14 11.38 3.61
N SER A 151 6.25 10.16 3.06
CA SER A 151 5.26 9.08 3.13
C SER A 151 3.91 9.39 2.48
N GLU A 152 3.81 10.42 1.62
CA GLU A 152 2.54 10.99 1.16
C GLU A 152 1.57 11.30 2.34
N TRP A 153 2.12 11.57 3.51
CA TRP A 153 1.39 11.69 4.78
C TRP A 153 1.30 13.16 5.20
N THR A 154 0.19 13.53 5.84
CA THR A 154 -0.10 14.93 6.19
C THR A 154 1.10 15.58 6.91
N TYR A 155 1.54 16.73 6.39
CA TYR A 155 2.71 17.49 6.85
C TYR A 155 4.04 16.72 6.93
N GLY A 156 4.20 15.68 6.09
CA GLY A 156 5.39 14.81 6.08
C GLY A 156 5.62 14.06 7.39
N GLY A 157 4.57 13.89 8.20
CA GLY A 157 4.61 13.28 9.53
C GLY A 157 4.91 14.24 10.68
N LEU A 158 5.25 15.50 10.44
CA LEU A 158 5.52 16.48 11.50
C LEU A 158 4.22 16.92 12.21
N PRO A 159 4.17 16.99 13.56
CA PRO A 159 3.01 17.53 14.27
C PRO A 159 2.76 19.00 13.95
N PHE A 160 1.50 19.39 13.69
CA PHE A 160 1.20 20.78 13.35
C PHE A 160 1.58 21.77 14.46
N TRP A 161 1.50 21.38 15.75
CA TRP A 161 1.91 22.26 16.86
C TRP A 161 3.39 22.69 16.81
N LEU A 162 4.25 22.03 16.02
CA LEU A 162 5.61 22.52 15.76
C LEU A 162 5.64 23.85 15.01
N HIS A 163 4.65 24.12 14.13
CA HIS A 163 4.55 25.37 13.36
C HIS A 163 4.54 26.61 14.27
N ASP A 164 3.93 26.49 15.45
CA ASP A 164 3.73 27.59 16.39
C ASP A 164 4.93 27.81 17.34
N VAL A 165 6.00 27.03 17.20
CA VAL A 165 7.21 27.17 18.02
C VAL A 165 8.01 28.42 17.59
N PRO A 166 8.28 29.39 18.48
CA PRO A 166 8.94 30.65 18.11
C PRO A 166 10.31 30.45 17.45
N GLY A 167 10.49 31.06 16.28
CA GLY A 167 11.76 31.04 15.53
C GLY A 167 12.14 29.68 14.94
N ILE A 168 11.21 28.73 14.86
CA ILE A 168 11.48 27.41 14.27
C ILE A 168 11.70 27.50 12.75
N VAL A 169 12.57 26.64 12.23
CA VAL A 169 12.75 26.40 10.78
C VAL A 169 12.95 24.91 10.61
N PHE A 170 12.02 24.23 9.92
CA PHE A 170 12.02 22.76 9.90
C PHE A 170 13.22 22.22 9.12
N ARG A 171 13.79 21.12 9.61
CA ARG A 171 14.87 20.36 8.95
C ARG A 171 16.08 21.25 8.61
N SER A 172 16.55 22.02 9.59
CA SER A 172 17.71 22.91 9.44
C SER A 172 18.48 23.03 10.75
N ASP A 173 19.66 23.66 10.74
CA ASP A 173 20.43 23.93 11.95
C ASP A 173 19.76 25.07 12.75
N ASN A 174 18.73 24.68 13.50
CA ASN A 174 17.77 25.51 14.20
C ASN A 174 17.48 24.87 15.56
N GLU A 175 17.91 25.50 16.66
CA GLU A 175 17.82 24.88 18.00
C GLU A 175 16.40 24.48 18.43
N PRO A 176 15.33 25.25 18.16
CA PRO A 176 13.96 24.81 18.43
C PRO A 176 13.61 23.49 17.73
N PHE A 177 13.86 23.38 16.41
CA PHE A 177 13.59 22.16 15.67
C PHE A 177 14.45 20.98 16.16
N LYS A 178 15.75 21.21 16.37
CA LYS A 178 16.70 20.21 16.90
C LYS A 178 16.26 19.67 18.25
N TYR A 179 15.88 20.54 19.19
CA TYR A 179 15.37 20.17 20.50
C TYR A 179 14.13 19.26 20.43
N HIS A 180 13.12 19.64 19.63
CA HIS A 180 11.91 18.82 19.51
C HIS A 180 12.16 17.48 18.81
N MET A 181 12.99 17.47 17.76
CA MET A 181 13.44 16.25 17.06
C MET A 181 14.21 15.31 17.99
N GLU A 182 15.17 15.82 18.75
CA GLU A 182 15.96 15.04 19.70
C GLU A 182 15.10 14.44 20.80
N ARG A 183 14.17 15.22 21.38
CA ARG A 183 13.22 14.74 22.39
C ARG A 183 12.35 13.60 21.84
N TYR A 184 11.81 13.73 20.63
CA TYR A 184 11.00 12.70 19.98
C TYR A 184 11.82 11.43 19.67
N ALA A 185 13.00 11.58 19.06
CA ALA A 185 13.87 10.44 18.73
C ALA A 185 14.33 9.69 20.00
N LYS A 186 14.69 10.42 21.08
CA LYS A 186 14.98 9.83 22.39
C LYS A 186 13.79 9.09 22.97
N MET A 187 12.57 9.63 22.85
CA MET A 187 11.34 8.98 23.34
C MET A 187 11.08 7.67 22.59
N ILE A 188 11.11 7.66 21.25
CA ILE A 188 10.92 6.45 20.43
C ILE A 188 11.98 5.40 20.79
N VAL A 189 13.28 5.75 20.78
CA VAL A 189 14.35 4.78 21.07
C VAL A 189 14.26 4.28 22.51
N LYS A 190 13.90 5.12 23.50
CA LYS A 190 13.71 4.70 24.90
C LYS A 190 12.57 3.69 25.03
N MET A 191 11.43 3.92 24.39
CA MET A 191 10.29 3.00 24.39
C MET A 191 10.68 1.64 23.80
N LEU A 192 11.30 1.65 22.61
CA LEU A 192 11.71 0.42 21.92
C LEU A 192 12.81 -0.34 22.66
N LYS A 193 13.72 0.37 23.35
CA LYS A 193 14.73 -0.23 24.23
C LYS A 193 14.15 -0.87 25.49
N ALA A 194 13.15 -0.24 26.11
CA ALA A 194 12.46 -0.83 27.26
C ALA A 194 11.76 -2.14 26.88
N GLU A 195 11.20 -2.18 25.67
CA GLU A 195 10.55 -3.36 25.07
C GLU A 195 11.53 -4.36 24.40
N LYS A 196 12.85 -4.11 24.51
CA LYS A 196 13.95 -4.94 23.98
C LYS A 196 13.86 -5.22 22.46
N LEU A 197 13.31 -4.29 21.68
CA LEU A 197 12.97 -4.52 20.27
C LEU A 197 14.15 -4.37 19.29
N TYR A 198 15.31 -3.88 19.74
CA TYR A 198 16.53 -3.90 18.94
C TYR A 198 17.19 -5.28 18.94
N ALA A 199 17.80 -5.67 17.82
CA ALA A 199 18.50 -6.96 17.69
C ALA A 199 19.60 -7.14 18.74
N SER A 200 20.29 -6.04 19.09
CA SER A 200 21.24 -5.93 20.21
C SER A 200 20.68 -6.39 21.57
N GLN A 201 19.36 -6.44 21.72
CA GLN A 201 18.63 -6.87 22.91
C GLN A 201 17.81 -8.16 22.69
N GLY A 202 17.89 -8.77 21.49
CA GLY A 202 17.15 -9.96 21.08
C GLY A 202 15.92 -9.70 20.19
N GLY A 203 15.54 -8.45 19.95
CA GLY A 203 14.37 -8.07 19.15
C GLY A 203 14.59 -8.08 17.63
N PRO A 204 13.58 -7.69 16.82
CA PRO A 204 13.66 -7.77 15.37
C PRO A 204 14.34 -6.58 14.66
N ILE A 205 14.50 -5.42 15.30
CA ILE A 205 14.98 -4.21 14.61
C ILE A 205 16.47 -4.35 14.32
N ILE A 206 16.85 -4.39 13.04
CA ILE A 206 18.24 -4.57 12.54
C ILE A 206 18.82 -3.32 11.88
N LEU A 207 17.97 -2.35 11.53
CA LEU A 207 18.36 -1.13 10.81
C LEU A 207 17.43 0.00 11.25
N SER A 208 17.95 1.22 11.39
CA SER A 208 17.15 2.40 11.71
C SER A 208 17.49 3.59 10.81
N GLN A 209 16.49 4.35 10.36
CA GLN A 209 16.71 5.58 9.58
C GLN A 209 16.43 6.83 10.42
N ILE A 210 17.29 7.84 10.27
CA ILE A 210 17.08 9.21 10.75
C ILE A 210 16.90 10.14 9.53
N GLU A 211 16.04 11.16 9.64
CA GLU A 211 15.60 12.01 8.51
C GLU A 211 14.97 11.19 7.36
N ASN A 212 14.57 11.86 6.27
CA ASN A 212 14.13 11.23 5.03
C ASN A 212 14.39 12.10 3.78
N GLU A 213 15.20 11.59 2.85
CA GLU A 213 15.60 12.25 1.60
C GLU A 213 16.14 13.70 1.73
N TYR A 214 16.95 13.95 2.77
CA TYR A 214 17.33 15.33 3.11
C TYR A 214 18.23 16.02 2.06
N LYS A 215 19.03 15.30 1.27
CA LYS A 215 19.85 15.92 0.21
C LYS A 215 19.04 16.67 -0.85
N ASN A 216 17.78 16.29 -1.04
CA ASN A 216 16.85 16.98 -1.95
C ASN A 216 16.48 18.40 -1.48
N VAL A 217 16.67 18.73 -0.19
CA VAL A 217 16.32 20.04 0.41
C VAL A 217 17.51 20.78 1.01
N GLU A 218 18.60 20.10 1.34
CA GLU A 218 19.76 20.66 2.06
C GLU A 218 20.27 21.99 1.47
N ALA A 219 20.36 22.09 0.14
CA ALA A 219 20.84 23.29 -0.55
C ALA A 219 19.96 24.54 -0.31
N ALA A 220 18.65 24.36 -0.07
CA ALA A 220 17.72 25.45 0.22
C ALA A 220 17.91 26.06 1.61
N PHE A 221 18.64 25.38 2.50
CA PHE A 221 19.02 25.87 3.83
C PHE A 221 20.44 26.47 3.87
N HIS A 222 21.14 26.51 2.74
CA HIS A 222 22.48 27.07 2.58
C HIS A 222 23.45 26.55 3.66
N GLU A 223 24.16 27.44 4.36
CA GLU A 223 25.06 27.16 5.48
C GLU A 223 24.44 26.33 6.62
N LYS A 224 23.10 26.29 6.76
CA LYS A 224 22.39 25.57 7.84
C LYS A 224 21.95 24.15 7.46
N GLY A 225 22.17 23.72 6.22
CA GLY A 225 21.91 22.36 5.78
C GLY A 225 22.98 21.35 6.25
N PRO A 226 24.25 21.51 5.84
CA PRO A 226 25.32 20.56 6.18
C PRO A 226 25.61 20.37 7.68
N PRO A 227 25.50 21.39 8.55
CA PRO A 227 25.61 21.19 10.00
C PRO A 227 24.46 20.35 10.56
N TYR A 228 23.23 20.53 10.07
CA TYR A 228 22.07 19.75 10.49
C TYR A 228 22.19 18.26 10.15
N VAL A 229 22.67 17.91 8.94
CA VAL A 229 22.96 16.52 8.57
C VAL A 229 23.95 15.87 9.54
N LYS A 230 25.04 16.59 9.85
CA LYS A 230 26.08 16.12 10.78
C LYS A 230 25.55 15.98 12.20
N TRP A 231 24.71 16.91 12.66
CA TRP A 231 24.03 16.83 13.95
C TRP A 231 23.03 15.66 14.01
N ALA A 232 22.20 15.46 12.99
CA ALA A 232 21.20 14.39 12.94
C ALA A 232 21.84 13.00 12.93
N ALA A 233 22.92 12.82 12.16
CA ALA A 233 23.72 11.59 12.18
C ALA A 233 24.36 11.35 13.56
N LYS A 234 24.96 12.39 14.17
CA LYS A 234 25.57 12.32 15.52
C LYS A 234 24.53 11.99 16.60
N LEU A 235 23.34 12.59 16.53
CA LEU A 235 22.21 12.29 17.41
C LEU A 235 21.84 10.81 17.28
N ALA A 236 21.54 10.34 16.06
CA ALA A 236 21.10 8.97 15.81
C ALA A 236 22.07 7.92 16.36
N VAL A 237 23.37 8.06 16.06
CA VAL A 237 24.43 7.19 16.59
C VAL A 237 24.55 7.32 18.11
N GLY A 238 24.43 8.55 18.64
CA GLY A 238 24.41 8.84 20.08
C GLY A 238 23.24 8.24 20.86
N LEU A 239 22.15 7.81 20.19
CA LEU A 239 21.06 7.06 20.83
C LEU A 239 21.45 5.61 21.17
N GLN A 240 22.61 5.13 20.71
CA GLN A 240 23.24 3.85 21.06
C GLN A 240 22.28 2.65 20.92
N THR A 241 21.58 2.54 19.80
CA THR A 241 20.63 1.45 19.50
C THR A 241 21.28 0.06 19.45
N GLY A 242 22.60 0.00 19.20
CA GLY A 242 23.34 -1.25 18.99
C GLY A 242 23.06 -1.90 17.64
N VAL A 243 22.49 -1.16 16.69
CA VAL A 243 22.28 -1.57 15.29
C VAL A 243 22.65 -0.41 14.35
N PRO A 244 22.97 -0.68 13.06
CA PRO A 244 23.35 0.35 12.10
C PRO A 244 22.26 1.38 11.84
N TRP A 245 22.70 2.57 11.43
CA TRP A 245 21.84 3.65 10.97
C TRP A 245 22.00 3.91 9.47
N VAL A 246 20.92 4.36 8.83
CA VAL A 246 20.86 4.69 7.40
C VAL A 246 20.27 6.08 7.20
N MET A 247 20.60 6.73 6.08
CA MET A 247 19.95 7.92 5.55
C MET A 247 19.72 7.71 4.05
N CYS A 248 18.45 7.77 3.59
CA CYS A 248 18.12 7.68 2.18
C CYS A 248 18.35 9.03 1.48
N LYS A 249 18.82 9.00 0.22
CA LYS A 249 19.26 10.19 -0.56
C LYS A 249 20.09 11.15 0.29
N GLN A 250 21.24 10.68 0.77
CA GLN A 250 22.19 11.49 1.52
C GLN A 250 23.62 11.04 1.20
N ASP A 251 24.13 11.46 0.05
CA ASP A 251 25.40 10.93 -0.48
C ASP A 251 26.64 11.35 0.35
N ASP A 252 26.49 12.29 1.27
CA ASP A 252 27.47 12.69 2.28
C ASP A 252 27.07 12.29 3.73
N ALA A 253 26.21 11.27 3.89
CA ALA A 253 25.89 10.66 5.18
C ALA A 253 27.16 10.31 5.98
N PRO A 254 27.42 10.96 7.14
CA PRO A 254 28.66 10.77 7.90
C PRO A 254 28.83 9.35 8.45
N ASP A 255 30.06 8.82 8.47
CA ASP A 255 30.36 7.54 9.15
C ASP A 255 29.93 7.60 10.65
N PRO A 256 29.33 6.54 11.22
CA PRO A 256 29.02 5.21 10.64
C PRO A 256 27.62 5.10 9.99
N VAL A 257 26.96 6.19 9.61
CA VAL A 257 25.65 6.15 8.95
C VAL A 257 25.80 5.76 7.47
N VAL A 258 24.98 4.83 6.99
CA VAL A 258 25.00 4.35 5.60
C VAL A 258 24.13 5.23 4.71
N ASN A 259 24.61 5.66 3.54
CA ASN A 259 23.76 6.30 2.53
C ASN A 259 22.99 5.22 1.73
N ALA A 260 21.71 5.47 1.47
CA ALA A 260 20.86 4.54 0.73
C ALA A 260 20.13 5.19 -0.45
N CYS A 261 19.85 4.37 -1.46
CA CYS A 261 19.13 4.81 -2.65
C CYS A 261 17.61 4.67 -2.49
N ASN A 262 16.88 5.59 -3.10
CA ASN A 262 15.42 5.58 -3.26
C ASN A 262 15.06 5.84 -4.73
N GLY A 263 13.95 5.26 -5.19
CA GLY A 263 13.40 5.47 -6.53
C GLY A 263 13.02 4.18 -7.25
N LEU A 264 12.68 4.32 -8.53
CA LEU A 264 12.33 3.18 -9.40
C LEU A 264 13.56 2.32 -9.80
N ARG A 265 14.72 2.95 -10.02
CA ARG A 265 15.78 2.39 -10.88
C ARG A 265 17.18 2.37 -10.25
N CYS A 266 17.34 2.17 -8.94
CA CYS A 266 18.65 2.23 -8.29
C CYS A 266 19.71 1.24 -8.83
N GLY A 267 19.32 0.13 -9.47
CA GLY A 267 20.27 -0.73 -10.21
C GLY A 267 20.91 -0.07 -11.45
N GLU A 268 20.32 1.02 -11.95
CA GLU A 268 20.91 1.91 -12.97
C GLU A 268 21.45 3.20 -12.36
N THR A 269 20.71 3.82 -11.44
CA THR A 269 20.90 5.23 -11.04
C THR A 269 21.66 5.43 -9.72
N PHE A 270 22.03 4.37 -8.99
CA PHE A 270 22.82 4.52 -7.77
C PHE A 270 24.31 4.48 -8.10
N SER A 271 25.03 5.55 -7.74
CA SER A 271 26.49 5.65 -7.83
C SER A 271 27.20 4.67 -6.88
N GLY A 272 26.60 4.40 -5.72
CA GLY A 272 27.09 3.44 -4.73
C GLY A 272 27.14 4.00 -3.30
N PRO A 273 27.60 3.20 -2.34
CA PRO A 273 27.84 3.67 -0.99
C PRO A 273 28.97 4.72 -0.97
N ASN A 274 28.83 5.76 -0.14
CA ASN A 274 29.77 6.89 -0.06
C ASN A 274 31.09 6.58 0.68
N SER A 275 31.32 5.32 1.01
CA SER A 275 32.55 4.81 1.61
C SER A 275 32.70 3.34 1.19
N PRO A 276 33.90 2.88 0.80
CA PRO A 276 34.14 1.49 0.39
C PRO A 276 33.98 0.48 1.54
N ARG A 277 33.66 0.94 2.76
CA ARG A 277 33.38 0.12 3.95
C ARG A 277 31.88 -0.07 4.24
N LYS A 278 30.99 0.52 3.43
CA LYS A 278 29.52 0.49 3.62
C LYS A 278 28.85 -0.40 2.57
N PRO A 279 27.70 -1.04 2.88
CA PRO A 279 26.98 -1.89 1.94
C PRO A 279 26.07 -1.06 1.02
N ALA A 280 25.76 -1.58 -0.16
CA ALA A 280 24.79 -0.97 -1.07
C ALA A 280 23.34 -1.29 -0.63
N ILE A 281 22.64 -0.28 -0.10
CA ILE A 281 21.28 -0.35 0.43
C ILE A 281 20.30 0.42 -0.47
N TRP A 282 19.17 -0.19 -0.81
CA TRP A 282 18.03 0.42 -1.49
C TRP A 282 16.83 0.47 -0.52
N THR A 283 16.58 1.64 0.06
CA THR A 283 15.54 1.87 1.08
C THR A 283 14.14 2.01 0.49
N GLU A 284 13.98 2.42 -0.76
CA GLU A 284 12.67 2.48 -1.43
C GLU A 284 12.75 2.10 -2.91
N ASN A 285 12.44 0.84 -3.22
CA ASN A 285 12.16 0.37 -4.57
C ASN A 285 10.68 0.60 -4.86
N TRP A 286 10.35 1.72 -5.52
CA TRP A 286 8.97 2.18 -5.69
C TRP A 286 8.12 1.19 -6.49
N THR A 287 7.17 0.51 -5.86
CA THR A 287 6.35 -0.57 -6.50
C THR A 287 5.27 -0.04 -7.44
N THR A 288 5.03 1.26 -7.41
CA THR A 288 4.24 2.09 -8.32
C THR A 288 4.67 3.55 -8.08
N VAL A 289 4.31 4.50 -8.95
CA VAL A 289 4.33 5.93 -8.59
C VAL A 289 3.16 6.18 -7.63
N TYR A 290 3.31 7.09 -6.67
CA TYR A 290 2.24 7.55 -5.80
C TYR A 290 1.06 8.13 -6.59
N GLN A 291 -0.09 8.29 -5.93
CA GLN A 291 -1.34 8.70 -6.58
C GLN A 291 -1.87 9.99 -5.97
N VAL A 292 -2.53 10.82 -6.78
CA VAL A 292 -3.16 12.10 -6.39
C VAL A 292 -4.50 12.25 -7.13
N TYR A 293 -5.46 12.97 -6.56
CA TYR A 293 -6.72 13.27 -7.25
C TYR A 293 -6.49 14.08 -8.53
N GLY A 294 -7.29 13.81 -9.56
CA GLY A 294 -7.18 14.45 -10.87
C GLY A 294 -6.00 13.99 -11.75
N LYS A 295 -5.46 12.78 -11.51
CA LYS A 295 -4.38 12.17 -12.33
C LYS A 295 -4.62 10.68 -12.60
N GLU A 296 -4.23 10.26 -13.80
CA GLU A 296 -4.21 8.86 -14.26
C GLU A 296 -3.39 7.94 -13.34
N THR A 297 -3.84 6.69 -13.15
CA THR A 297 -3.12 5.70 -12.32
C THR A 297 -1.99 5.01 -13.08
N ARG A 298 -0.76 5.53 -12.97
CA ARG A 298 0.45 4.92 -13.58
C ARG A 298 0.94 3.72 -12.78
N SER A 299 0.57 2.51 -13.22
CA SER A 299 1.07 1.26 -12.63
C SER A 299 2.49 0.92 -13.10
N ARG A 300 3.29 0.30 -12.22
CA ARG A 300 4.59 -0.31 -12.55
C ARG A 300 4.43 -1.83 -12.72
N SER A 301 5.04 -2.41 -13.76
CA SER A 301 4.97 -3.85 -14.07
C SER A 301 5.73 -4.71 -13.04
N ALA A 302 5.56 -6.03 -13.08
CA ALA A 302 6.30 -6.96 -12.23
C ALA A 302 7.73 -7.17 -12.75
N GLU A 303 7.86 -7.12 -14.07
CA GLU A 303 9.04 -7.38 -14.88
C GLU A 303 10.09 -6.27 -14.69
N ASP A 304 9.67 -5.02 -14.65
CA ASP A 304 10.52 -3.85 -14.41
C ASP A 304 11.05 -3.81 -12.96
N ILE A 305 10.19 -4.09 -11.97
CA ILE A 305 10.60 -4.26 -10.57
C ILE A 305 11.63 -5.38 -10.46
N ALA A 306 11.38 -6.51 -11.13
CA ALA A 306 12.31 -7.65 -11.11
C ALA A 306 13.64 -7.33 -11.80
N TYR A 307 13.61 -6.63 -12.94
CA TYR A 307 14.79 -6.20 -13.68
C TYR A 307 15.70 -5.31 -12.84
N HIS A 308 15.19 -4.19 -12.31
CA HIS A 308 16.04 -3.27 -11.55
C HIS A 308 16.51 -3.87 -10.22
N THR A 309 15.71 -4.73 -9.58
CA THR A 309 16.11 -5.48 -8.38
C THR A 309 17.26 -6.44 -8.68
N ALA A 310 17.15 -7.24 -9.75
CA ALA A 310 18.19 -8.17 -10.16
C ALA A 310 19.48 -7.42 -10.55
N LEU A 311 19.37 -6.30 -11.27
CA LEU A 311 20.52 -5.47 -11.65
C LEU A 311 21.23 -4.85 -10.44
N PHE A 312 20.46 -4.38 -9.45
CA PHE A 312 21.01 -3.84 -8.22
C PHE A 312 21.81 -4.90 -7.44
N ILE A 313 21.25 -6.11 -7.27
CA ILE A 313 21.96 -7.22 -6.61
C ILE A 313 23.18 -7.67 -7.43
N ALA A 314 23.09 -7.75 -8.75
CA ALA A 314 24.19 -8.12 -9.63
C ALA A 314 25.40 -7.17 -9.53
N LYS A 315 25.15 -5.87 -9.33
CA LYS A 315 26.18 -4.84 -9.08
C LYS A 315 26.71 -4.81 -7.63
N GLY A 316 26.28 -5.73 -6.78
CA GLY A 316 26.72 -5.79 -5.37
C GLY A 316 25.73 -5.20 -4.36
N GLY A 317 24.49 -4.91 -4.73
CA GLY A 317 23.41 -4.69 -3.78
C GLY A 317 23.27 -5.83 -2.75
N SER A 318 22.82 -5.50 -1.54
CA SER A 318 22.58 -6.49 -0.48
C SER A 318 21.36 -6.23 0.41
N PHE A 319 20.73 -5.06 0.31
CA PHE A 319 19.43 -4.77 0.92
C PHE A 319 18.51 -4.10 -0.11
N VAL A 320 17.31 -4.63 -0.31
CA VAL A 320 16.26 -4.02 -1.16
C VAL A 320 14.94 -4.02 -0.41
N ASN A 321 14.40 -2.82 -0.15
CA ASN A 321 13.07 -2.65 0.42
C ASN A 321 12.06 -2.21 -0.65
N TYR A 322 10.90 -2.88 -0.71
CA TYR A 322 9.82 -2.53 -1.62
C TYR A 322 8.86 -1.51 -1.00
N TYR A 323 8.81 -0.32 -1.60
CA TYR A 323 7.99 0.79 -1.13
C TYR A 323 6.81 1.01 -2.10
N MET A 324 5.58 0.64 -1.81
CA MET A 324 5.09 -0.15 -0.68
C MET A 324 5.01 -1.65 -1.02
N TYR A 325 5.12 -2.52 -0.01
CA TYR A 325 4.75 -3.94 -0.14
C TYR A 325 3.27 -4.16 0.18
N HIS A 326 2.75 -3.42 1.15
CA HIS A 326 1.33 -3.14 1.35
C HIS A 326 1.15 -1.66 1.64
N GLY A 327 0.44 -0.93 0.78
CA GLY A 327 0.14 0.48 1.00
C GLY A 327 -0.95 0.70 2.04
N GLY A 328 -2.15 0.20 1.77
CA GLY A 328 -3.30 0.28 2.67
C GLY A 328 -4.17 1.54 2.42
N THR A 329 -4.70 2.11 3.49
CA THR A 329 -5.68 3.22 3.42
C THR A 329 -5.28 4.37 4.36
N ASN A 330 -5.34 5.61 3.88
CA ASN A 330 -5.18 6.83 4.67
C ASN A 330 -6.45 7.10 5.51
N PHE A 331 -6.65 6.35 6.59
CA PHE A 331 -7.85 6.46 7.44
C PHE A 331 -7.97 7.82 8.16
N GLY A 332 -9.10 8.50 7.99
CA GLY A 332 -9.31 9.85 8.50
C GLY A 332 -8.67 10.90 7.61
N ARG A 333 -8.12 11.94 8.23
CA ARG A 333 -7.56 13.12 7.55
C ARG A 333 -6.05 13.06 7.32
N THR A 334 -5.45 11.87 7.43
CA THR A 334 -3.98 11.69 7.49
C THR A 334 -3.26 11.67 6.14
N ALA A 335 -3.99 11.64 5.02
CA ALA A 335 -3.40 11.86 3.70
C ALA A 335 -2.87 13.30 3.59
N ALA A 336 -1.73 13.47 2.90
CA ALA A 336 -1.25 14.80 2.51
C ALA A 336 -2.15 15.44 1.44
N GLU A 337 -1.88 16.71 1.12
CA GLU A 337 -2.61 17.48 0.12
C GLU A 337 -2.84 16.72 -1.20
N TYR A 338 -4.10 16.63 -1.63
CA TYR A 338 -4.54 15.92 -2.85
C TYR A 338 -4.21 14.42 -2.94
N VAL A 339 -3.59 13.81 -1.92
CA VAL A 339 -3.35 12.37 -1.85
C VAL A 339 -4.68 11.66 -1.52
N PRO A 340 -5.04 10.57 -2.23
CA PRO A 340 -6.31 9.89 -2.04
C PRO A 340 -6.33 9.01 -0.78
N THR A 341 -7.53 8.56 -0.44
CA THR A 341 -7.76 7.67 0.72
C THR A 341 -7.21 6.27 0.48
N SER A 342 -7.35 5.70 -0.72
CA SER A 342 -6.58 4.52 -1.14
C SER A 342 -5.12 4.88 -1.31
N TYR A 343 -4.21 4.03 -0.83
CA TYR A 343 -2.77 4.29 -0.92
C TYR A 343 -2.03 3.06 -1.45
N TYR A 344 -1.32 3.22 -2.58
CA TYR A 344 -0.47 2.18 -3.17
C TYR A 344 -1.20 0.85 -3.44
N ASP A 345 -2.45 0.88 -3.92
CA ASP A 345 -3.23 -0.34 -4.25
C ASP A 345 -2.60 -1.22 -5.35
N GLN A 346 -1.62 -0.69 -6.10
CA GLN A 346 -0.80 -1.44 -7.06
C GLN A 346 0.42 -2.16 -6.45
N ALA A 347 0.60 -2.10 -5.12
CA ALA A 347 1.60 -2.84 -4.37
C ALA A 347 1.38 -4.37 -4.43
N PRO A 348 2.39 -5.21 -4.14
CA PRO A 348 2.27 -6.67 -4.09
C PRO A 348 1.08 -7.20 -3.26
N ILE A 349 0.73 -6.51 -2.17
CA ILE A 349 -0.52 -6.71 -1.42
C ILE A 349 -1.39 -5.46 -1.60
N ASP A 350 -2.63 -5.65 -2.09
CA ASP A 350 -3.57 -4.57 -2.40
C ASP A 350 -4.08 -3.82 -1.15
N GLU A 351 -4.79 -2.70 -1.32
CA GLU A 351 -5.33 -1.87 -0.22
C GLU A 351 -6.11 -2.70 0.81
N TYR A 352 -6.86 -3.68 0.31
CA TYR A 352 -7.79 -4.49 1.08
C TYR A 352 -7.12 -5.58 1.91
N GLY A 353 -5.85 -5.90 1.63
CA GLY A 353 -4.98 -6.69 2.49
C GLY A 353 -5.52 -8.07 2.91
N LYS A 354 -6.47 -8.64 2.14
CA LYS A 354 -7.58 -9.49 2.64
C LYS A 354 -7.29 -10.37 3.87
N PHE A 355 -8.07 -10.14 4.91
CA PHE A 355 -8.23 -10.98 6.10
C PHE A 355 -8.79 -12.38 5.77
N LEU A 356 -8.33 -13.42 6.46
CA LEU A 356 -8.84 -14.80 6.33
C LEU A 356 -8.93 -15.48 7.68
N PHE A 357 -10.11 -15.42 8.32
CA PHE A 357 -10.36 -16.17 9.54
C PHE A 357 -10.38 -17.69 9.25
N ASN A 358 -9.39 -18.41 9.74
CA ASN A 358 -9.38 -19.87 9.70
C ASN A 358 -8.48 -20.46 10.79
N ILE A 359 -9.07 -21.27 11.68
CA ILE A 359 -8.36 -21.94 12.78
C ILE A 359 -7.18 -22.79 12.28
N LYS A 360 -7.25 -23.39 11.08
CA LYS A 360 -6.11 -24.15 10.51
C LYS A 360 -4.96 -23.28 9.98
N CYS A 361 -5.16 -21.97 9.75
CA CYS A 361 -4.03 -21.05 9.52
C CYS A 361 -3.38 -20.66 10.86
N LEU A 362 -4.20 -20.35 11.90
CA LEU A 362 -3.71 -20.02 13.24
C LEU A 362 -2.90 -21.18 13.87
N LEU A 363 -3.41 -22.42 13.78
CA LEU A 363 -2.71 -23.64 14.22
C LEU A 363 -1.45 -23.98 13.41
N TYR A 364 -1.22 -23.32 12.27
CA TYR A 364 0.04 -23.44 11.51
C TYR A 364 1.06 -22.39 11.95
N LEU A 365 0.62 -21.15 12.24
CA LEU A 365 1.47 -20.10 12.84
C LEU A 365 2.03 -20.55 14.21
N ILE A 366 1.20 -21.19 15.04
CA ILE A 366 1.59 -21.75 16.35
C ILE A 366 2.61 -22.92 16.22
N LYS A 367 2.84 -23.47 15.02
CA LYS A 367 3.70 -24.65 14.79
C LYS A 367 4.92 -24.36 13.90
N ASP A 368 5.28 -23.08 13.71
CA ASP A 368 6.40 -22.54 12.90
C ASP A 368 6.82 -23.43 11.73
N LYS A 369 5.89 -23.67 10.80
CA LYS A 369 6.19 -24.39 9.57
C LYS A 369 6.54 -23.40 8.45
N SER A 370 7.65 -23.66 7.78
CA SER A 370 8.20 -22.86 6.66
C SER A 370 7.18 -22.53 5.57
N ASP A 371 6.26 -23.46 5.30
CA ASP A 371 5.19 -23.30 4.33
C ASP A 371 3.84 -23.10 5.02
N LEU A 372 3.29 -21.88 4.90
CA LEU A 372 1.85 -21.70 5.11
C LEU A 372 1.07 -22.50 4.05
N PRO A 373 -0.04 -23.18 4.44
CA PRO A 373 -0.93 -23.81 3.50
C PRO A 373 -1.39 -22.81 2.43
N SER A 374 -1.38 -23.23 1.16
CA SER A 374 -1.61 -22.39 -0.03
C SER A 374 -2.93 -21.61 -0.06
N GLY A 375 -3.84 -21.86 0.90
CA GLY A 375 -5.09 -21.16 1.09
C GLY A 375 -5.15 -20.16 2.27
N CYS A 376 -4.02 -19.76 2.86
CA CYS A 376 -3.96 -18.61 3.78
C CYS A 376 -3.61 -17.29 3.05
N LEU A 377 -3.31 -17.36 1.75
CA LEU A 377 -3.03 -16.21 0.88
C LEU A 377 -4.34 -15.49 0.49
N GLY A 378 -4.34 -14.17 0.60
CA GLY A 378 -5.53 -13.32 0.41
C GLY A 378 -5.68 -12.79 -1.02
N LEU A 379 -6.16 -11.55 -1.15
CA LEU A 379 -5.95 -10.76 -2.35
C LEU A 379 -4.47 -10.39 -2.38
N LEU A 380 -3.82 -10.77 -3.47
CA LEU A 380 -2.44 -10.46 -3.81
C LEU A 380 -2.50 -9.80 -5.19
N ARG A 381 -1.72 -8.76 -5.43
CA ARG A 381 -1.62 -8.14 -6.75
C ARG A 381 -0.74 -9.04 -7.61
N GLN A 382 -1.39 -9.97 -8.30
CA GLN A 382 -0.74 -10.96 -9.15
C GLN A 382 -0.72 -10.44 -10.61
N PRO A 383 0.42 -10.52 -11.33
CA PRO A 383 1.56 -11.41 -11.07
C PRO A 383 2.63 -10.84 -10.12
N LYS A 384 2.58 -9.53 -9.77
CA LYS A 384 3.65 -8.81 -9.07
C LYS A 384 4.15 -9.54 -7.81
N HIS A 385 3.25 -9.97 -6.91
CA HIS A 385 3.64 -10.73 -5.71
C HIS A 385 4.33 -12.06 -6.03
N GLY A 386 3.79 -12.82 -6.99
CA GLY A 386 4.33 -14.12 -7.39
C GLY A 386 5.69 -14.02 -8.07
N HIS A 387 5.83 -13.14 -9.04
CA HIS A 387 7.07 -12.95 -9.80
C HIS A 387 8.23 -12.46 -8.91
N MET A 388 7.94 -11.53 -7.99
CA MET A 388 8.91 -11.10 -6.97
C MET A 388 9.29 -12.24 -6.03
N LYS A 389 8.36 -13.12 -5.64
CA LYS A 389 8.68 -14.32 -4.84
C LYS A 389 9.64 -15.27 -5.57
N GLU A 390 9.44 -15.50 -6.86
CA GLU A 390 10.36 -16.34 -7.66
C GLU A 390 11.74 -15.68 -7.79
N LEU A 391 11.81 -14.37 -7.99
CA LEU A 391 13.05 -13.61 -7.94
C LEU A 391 13.80 -13.78 -6.60
N HIS A 392 13.12 -13.55 -5.47
CA HIS A 392 13.71 -13.71 -4.13
C HIS A 392 14.27 -15.13 -3.93
N ALA A 393 13.53 -16.14 -4.37
CA ALA A 393 13.98 -17.53 -4.30
C ALA A 393 15.23 -17.78 -5.16
N SER A 394 15.29 -17.25 -6.39
CA SER A 394 16.44 -17.42 -7.27
C SER A 394 17.71 -16.75 -6.73
N ILE A 395 17.60 -15.54 -6.19
CA ILE A 395 18.73 -14.84 -5.56
C ILE A 395 19.18 -15.55 -4.27
N LYS A 396 18.26 -16.19 -3.54
CA LYS A 396 18.59 -17.01 -2.37
C LYS A 396 19.31 -18.31 -2.72
N LEU A 397 19.13 -18.88 -3.92
CA LEU A 397 20.01 -19.94 -4.45
C LEU A 397 21.43 -19.39 -4.71
N CYS A 398 21.54 -18.19 -5.28
CA CYS A 398 22.81 -17.51 -5.53
C CYS A 398 23.53 -17.00 -4.26
N ARG A 399 22.94 -17.10 -3.06
CA ARG A 399 23.42 -16.43 -1.83
C ARG A 399 24.90 -16.69 -1.51
N LYS A 400 25.39 -17.93 -1.65
CA LYS A 400 26.76 -18.29 -1.24
C LYS A 400 27.83 -17.56 -2.07
N PRO A 401 27.86 -17.65 -3.42
CA PRO A 401 28.77 -16.84 -4.22
C PRO A 401 28.51 -15.33 -4.06
N LEU A 402 27.25 -14.87 -4.07
CA LEU A 402 26.89 -13.44 -3.93
C LEU A 402 27.44 -12.74 -2.67
N LEU A 403 27.78 -13.49 -1.62
CA LEU A 403 28.30 -12.98 -0.35
C LEU A 403 29.76 -13.37 -0.07
N SER A 404 30.38 -14.25 -0.86
CA SER A 404 31.72 -14.79 -0.56
C SER A 404 32.74 -14.69 -1.71
N SER A 405 32.35 -14.12 -2.85
CA SER A 405 33.27 -13.67 -3.90
C SER A 405 33.00 -12.23 -4.32
N LYS A 406 34.04 -11.58 -4.87
CA LYS A 406 33.91 -10.32 -5.59
C LYS A 406 33.38 -10.63 -7.00
N TRP A 407 32.46 -9.81 -7.51
CA TRP A 407 31.99 -9.98 -8.88
C TRP A 407 32.99 -9.45 -9.90
N THR A 408 32.98 -10.07 -11.08
CA THR A 408 33.57 -9.54 -12.31
C THR A 408 32.44 -9.31 -13.32
N ASN A 409 32.57 -8.30 -14.19
CA ASN A 409 31.68 -8.14 -15.33
C ASN A 409 32.46 -8.08 -16.65
N PHE A 410 31.77 -8.45 -17.73
CA PHE A 410 32.28 -8.36 -19.10
C PHE A 410 31.13 -8.27 -20.10
N SER A 411 31.40 -7.69 -21.27
CA SER A 411 30.42 -7.61 -22.36
C SER A 411 30.15 -8.99 -22.97
N LEU A 412 28.89 -9.21 -23.33
CA LEU A 412 28.40 -10.33 -24.16
C LEU A 412 27.91 -9.85 -25.54
N GLY A 413 28.03 -8.54 -25.82
CA GLY A 413 27.39 -7.83 -26.92
C GLY A 413 27.22 -6.34 -26.61
N HIS A 414 26.81 -5.54 -27.60
CA HIS A 414 26.75 -4.08 -27.50
C HIS A 414 25.86 -3.56 -26.36
N LEU A 415 24.76 -4.26 -26.05
CA LEU A 415 23.83 -3.92 -24.96
C LEU A 415 23.67 -5.07 -23.96
N GLN A 416 24.65 -5.98 -23.90
CA GLN A 416 24.58 -7.21 -23.12
C GLN A 416 25.83 -7.39 -22.27
N GLU A 417 25.66 -7.76 -21.00
CA GLU A 417 26.76 -7.98 -20.06
C GLU A 417 26.49 -9.19 -19.16
N ALA A 418 27.56 -9.83 -18.69
CA ALA A 418 27.50 -10.81 -17.60
C ALA A 418 28.06 -10.19 -16.33
N PHE A 419 27.38 -10.36 -15.19
CA PHE A 419 27.99 -10.28 -13.86
C PHE A 419 28.22 -11.70 -13.35
N VAL A 420 29.44 -12.03 -12.95
CA VAL A 420 29.83 -13.36 -12.49
C VAL A 420 30.40 -13.27 -11.07
N PHE A 421 29.82 -14.06 -10.17
CA PHE A 421 30.27 -14.25 -8.80
C PHE A 421 30.83 -15.67 -8.68
N GLU A 422 32.15 -15.82 -8.75
CA GLU A 422 32.81 -17.13 -8.77
C GLU A 422 33.95 -17.17 -7.77
N ARG A 423 34.01 -18.25 -6.97
CA ARG A 423 35.10 -18.52 -6.02
C ARG A 423 35.93 -19.75 -6.42
N ASN A 424 35.27 -20.75 -6.98
CA ASN A 424 35.85 -21.96 -7.55
C ASN A 424 34.81 -22.58 -8.52
N SER A 425 35.18 -23.68 -9.19
CA SER A 425 34.36 -24.42 -10.16
C SER A 425 33.00 -24.95 -9.65
N HIS A 426 32.77 -24.94 -8.33
CA HIS A 426 31.55 -25.43 -7.68
C HIS A 426 30.72 -24.31 -7.02
N GLU A 427 31.26 -23.09 -6.94
CA GLU A 427 30.63 -21.93 -6.30
C GLU A 427 30.66 -20.74 -7.27
N CYS A 428 29.74 -20.78 -8.24
CA CYS A 428 29.58 -19.79 -9.29
C CYS A 428 28.09 -19.42 -9.47
N ALA A 429 27.76 -18.13 -9.41
CA ALA A 429 26.47 -17.61 -9.86
C ALA A 429 26.66 -16.50 -10.92
N ALA A 430 25.78 -16.43 -11.92
CA ALA A 430 25.85 -15.44 -12.98
C ALA A 430 24.51 -14.75 -13.25
N PHE A 431 24.58 -13.48 -13.65
CA PHE A 431 23.48 -12.64 -14.09
C PHE A 431 23.76 -12.18 -15.52
N LEU A 432 23.01 -12.71 -16.49
CA LEU A 432 23.16 -12.35 -17.90
C LEU A 432 22.12 -11.28 -18.23
N VAL A 433 22.60 -10.07 -18.51
CA VAL A 433 21.78 -8.86 -18.65
C VAL A 433 21.62 -8.48 -20.11
N ASN A 434 20.40 -8.13 -20.50
CA ASN A 434 20.11 -7.43 -21.75
C ASN A 434 19.52 -6.05 -21.43
N HIS A 435 20.23 -4.99 -21.82
CA HIS A 435 19.81 -3.60 -21.66
C HIS A 435 18.88 -3.11 -22.78
N ASP A 436 18.86 -3.79 -23.92
CA ASP A 436 18.04 -3.42 -25.06
C ASP A 436 16.54 -3.62 -24.77
N GLY A 437 15.79 -2.51 -24.76
CA GLY A 437 14.33 -2.51 -24.60
C GLY A 437 13.55 -2.24 -25.89
N ARG A 438 14.19 -2.29 -27.06
CA ARG A 438 13.59 -1.98 -28.37
C ARG A 438 13.65 -3.16 -29.34
N SER A 439 14.76 -3.90 -29.36
CA SER A 439 14.98 -5.02 -30.28
C SER A 439 14.23 -6.29 -29.85
N ASN A 440 14.21 -7.29 -30.75
CA ASN A 440 13.81 -8.65 -30.41
C ASN A 440 14.81 -9.34 -29.46
N ALA A 441 14.38 -10.42 -28.80
CA ALA A 441 15.17 -11.18 -27.84
C ALA A 441 16.51 -11.69 -28.42
N THR A 442 17.63 -11.24 -27.83
CA THR A 442 19.01 -11.44 -28.29
C THR A 442 19.57 -12.79 -27.83
N THR A 443 20.37 -13.47 -28.66
CA THR A 443 21.16 -14.64 -28.22
C THR A 443 22.57 -14.21 -27.84
N VAL A 444 23.06 -14.68 -26.69
CA VAL A 444 24.42 -14.45 -26.19
C VAL A 444 25.12 -15.78 -25.88
N HIS A 445 26.46 -15.80 -25.95
CA HIS A 445 27.27 -16.96 -25.57
C HIS A 445 27.97 -16.70 -24.22
N PHE A 446 27.84 -17.63 -23.28
CA PHE A 446 28.44 -17.53 -21.95
C PHE A 446 28.91 -18.91 -21.47
N LYS A 447 30.19 -19.03 -21.08
CA LYS A 447 30.85 -20.30 -20.69
C LYS A 447 30.56 -21.49 -21.63
N GLY A 448 30.60 -21.24 -22.94
CA GLY A 448 30.37 -22.27 -23.98
C GLY A 448 28.90 -22.62 -24.25
N LEU A 449 27.95 -21.98 -23.57
CA LEU A 449 26.52 -22.21 -23.73
C LEU A 449 25.82 -20.98 -24.33
N SER A 450 24.74 -21.21 -25.08
CA SER A 450 23.96 -20.15 -25.75
C SER A 450 22.68 -19.85 -24.97
N TYR A 451 22.44 -18.57 -24.66
CA TYR A 451 21.27 -18.12 -23.90
C TYR A 451 20.50 -17.06 -24.69
N LYS A 452 19.16 -17.21 -24.78
CA LYS A 452 18.29 -16.21 -25.39
C LYS A 452 17.71 -15.29 -24.32
N LEU A 453 18.10 -14.02 -24.33
CA LEU A 453 17.68 -13.00 -23.38
C LEU A 453 16.54 -12.15 -23.98
N PRO A 454 15.33 -12.14 -23.39
CA PRO A 454 14.28 -11.19 -23.74
C PRO A 454 14.75 -9.72 -23.65
N PRO A 455 14.03 -8.78 -24.28
CA PRO A 455 14.30 -7.35 -24.15
C PRO A 455 14.18 -6.90 -22.69
N LYS A 456 15.03 -5.95 -22.28
CA LYS A 456 15.14 -5.37 -20.93
C LYS A 456 15.00 -6.42 -19.81
N SER A 457 15.81 -7.48 -19.88
CA SER A 457 15.70 -8.64 -18.99
C SER A 457 17.04 -9.08 -18.40
N ILE A 458 16.98 -9.81 -17.29
CA ILE A 458 18.14 -10.46 -16.67
C ILE A 458 17.80 -11.94 -16.43
N SER A 459 18.66 -12.84 -16.92
CA SER A 459 18.63 -14.27 -16.59
C SER A 459 19.57 -14.57 -15.43
N ILE A 460 19.07 -15.25 -14.40
CA ILE A 460 19.80 -15.60 -13.18
C ILE A 460 20.17 -17.09 -13.21
N LEU A 461 21.46 -17.40 -13.10
CA LEU A 461 22.04 -18.74 -13.19
C LEU A 461 22.77 -19.08 -11.88
N PRO A 462 22.13 -19.78 -10.91
CA PRO A 462 22.73 -20.07 -9.60
C PRO A 462 23.92 -21.04 -9.61
N ASP A 463 24.19 -21.65 -10.76
CA ASP A 463 25.25 -22.63 -11.05
C ASP A 463 26.14 -22.19 -12.23
N CYS A 464 25.97 -20.95 -12.73
CA CYS A 464 26.55 -20.43 -13.97
C CYS A 464 26.24 -21.25 -15.26
N LYS A 465 25.20 -22.11 -15.27
CA LYS A 465 24.89 -23.00 -16.40
C LYS A 465 23.38 -23.12 -16.73
N THR A 466 22.52 -23.08 -15.72
CA THR A 466 21.07 -23.28 -15.87
C THR A 466 20.32 -22.04 -15.41
N VAL A 467 19.48 -21.47 -16.28
CA VAL A 467 18.63 -20.33 -15.92
C VAL A 467 17.56 -20.78 -14.90
N ALA A 468 17.62 -20.25 -13.69
CA ALA A 468 16.60 -20.47 -12.65
C ALA A 468 15.43 -19.49 -12.77
N PHE A 469 15.69 -18.27 -13.25
CA PHE A 469 14.72 -17.19 -13.35
C PHE A 469 15.13 -16.22 -14.46
N ASN A 470 14.17 -15.61 -15.15
CA ASN A 470 14.40 -14.44 -16.01
C ASN A 470 13.36 -13.35 -15.70
N THR A 471 13.81 -12.11 -15.57
CA THR A 471 12.97 -11.00 -15.07
C THR A 471 11.80 -10.63 -15.99
N ALA A 472 11.84 -10.98 -17.27
CA ALA A 472 10.76 -10.72 -18.23
C ALA A 472 9.92 -11.97 -18.58
N GLN A 473 10.17 -13.12 -17.94
CA GLN A 473 9.46 -14.38 -18.19
C GLN A 473 8.56 -14.74 -17.01
N VAL A 474 7.39 -14.09 -16.93
CA VAL A 474 6.42 -14.25 -15.83
C VAL A 474 5.75 -15.63 -15.90
N SER A 475 6.15 -16.55 -15.03
CA SER A 475 5.54 -17.89 -14.92
C SER A 475 4.23 -17.91 -14.11
N THR A 476 3.96 -16.82 -13.39
CA THR A 476 2.91 -16.75 -12.38
C THR A 476 1.56 -16.28 -12.94
N GLN A 477 0.47 -16.71 -12.30
CA GLN A 477 -0.87 -16.26 -12.68
C GLN A 477 -1.05 -14.74 -12.56
N TYR A 478 -1.97 -14.17 -13.33
CA TYR A 478 -2.52 -12.82 -13.15
C TYR A 478 -3.92 -12.97 -12.52
N GLY A 479 -4.49 -11.89 -11.95
CA GLY A 479 -5.82 -11.96 -11.32
C GLY A 479 -6.59 -10.65 -11.29
N THR A 480 -7.77 -10.63 -11.93
CA THR A 480 -8.66 -9.47 -11.96
C THR A 480 -9.47 -9.37 -10.65
N ARG A 481 -9.47 -8.18 -10.02
CA ARG A 481 -10.33 -7.86 -8.86
C ARG A 481 -11.72 -7.42 -9.35
N LEU A 482 -12.76 -7.96 -8.72
CA LEU A 482 -14.14 -7.52 -8.87
C LEU A 482 -14.68 -6.98 -7.54
N ALA A 483 -15.34 -5.83 -7.59
CA ALA A 483 -16.17 -5.32 -6.52
C ALA A 483 -17.60 -5.87 -6.68
N THR A 484 -18.02 -6.80 -5.83
CA THR A 484 -19.39 -7.34 -5.87
C THR A 484 -20.29 -6.51 -4.95
N ARG A 485 -21.20 -5.71 -5.51
CA ARG A 485 -22.27 -5.01 -4.75
C ARG A 485 -23.09 -6.04 -3.95
N ARG A 486 -23.43 -5.72 -2.69
CA ARG A 486 -24.18 -6.59 -1.78
C ARG A 486 -25.50 -5.99 -1.30
N GLN A 487 -25.50 -4.70 -1.00
CA GLN A 487 -26.69 -3.92 -0.67
C GLN A 487 -26.53 -2.54 -1.30
N LYS A 488 -27.62 -1.98 -1.81
CA LYS A 488 -27.75 -0.58 -2.23
C LYS A 488 -28.64 0.13 -1.20
N PHE A 489 -28.40 1.41 -0.98
CA PHE A 489 -29.13 2.19 0.03
C PHE A 489 -30.15 3.10 -0.65
N ASP A 490 -31.11 2.52 -1.39
CA ASP A 490 -31.98 3.24 -2.33
C ASP A 490 -33.44 3.49 -1.91
N SER A 491 -33.92 2.88 -0.82
CA SER A 491 -35.07 3.41 -0.08
C SER A 491 -34.75 4.81 0.47
N ILE A 492 -35.71 5.73 0.42
CA ILE A 492 -35.60 7.08 0.98
C ILE A 492 -35.73 7.04 2.51
N GLU A 493 -36.54 6.12 3.02
CA GLU A 493 -36.97 5.99 4.41
C GLU A 493 -35.82 5.61 5.35
N GLN A 494 -34.80 4.91 4.85
CA GLN A 494 -33.59 4.57 5.61
C GLN A 494 -32.69 5.77 5.89
N TRP A 495 -32.74 6.80 5.04
CA TRP A 495 -31.82 7.93 5.09
C TRP A 495 -32.38 9.07 5.94
N LYS A 496 -31.52 9.58 6.80
CA LYS A 496 -31.74 10.83 7.53
C LYS A 496 -30.71 11.85 7.12
N GLU A 497 -31.14 13.10 6.98
CA GLU A 497 -30.30 14.24 6.62
C GLU A 497 -30.19 15.23 7.79
N TYR A 498 -29.08 15.96 7.84
CA TYR A 498 -28.88 17.15 8.66
C TYR A 498 -28.13 18.17 7.80
N LYS A 499 -28.76 19.32 7.55
CA LYS A 499 -28.17 20.40 6.74
C LYS A 499 -27.21 21.21 7.60
N GLU A 500 -25.98 21.38 7.14
CA GLU A 500 -24.96 22.12 7.89
C GLU A 500 -25.32 23.60 8.00
N TYR A 501 -25.03 24.20 9.15
CA TYR A 501 -25.39 25.60 9.40
C TYR A 501 -24.36 26.55 8.77
N ILE A 502 -24.79 27.23 7.70
CA ILE A 502 -24.07 28.34 7.07
C ILE A 502 -23.95 29.51 8.06
N PRO A 503 -22.76 29.85 8.59
CA PRO A 503 -22.61 30.90 9.57
C PRO A 503 -22.87 32.28 8.97
N ARG A 504 -23.42 33.19 9.78
CA ARG A 504 -23.56 34.61 9.46
C ARG A 504 -22.63 35.45 10.34
N PHE A 505 -21.98 36.44 9.74
CA PHE A 505 -21.06 37.38 10.39
C PHE A 505 -21.55 37.93 11.75
N ASP A 506 -22.84 38.27 11.86
CA ASP A 506 -23.43 38.78 13.11
C ASP A 506 -23.30 37.82 14.30
N LYS A 507 -23.15 36.52 14.03
CA LYS A 507 -22.99 35.44 15.02
C LYS A 507 -21.54 34.95 15.15
N SER A 508 -20.60 35.44 14.33
CA SER A 508 -19.17 35.17 14.49
C SER A 508 -18.60 35.93 15.68
N SER A 509 -18.17 35.19 16.70
CA SER A 509 -17.50 35.72 17.89
C SER A 509 -16.04 36.12 17.63
N PHE A 510 -15.30 35.31 16.86
CA PHE A 510 -13.95 35.63 16.42
C PHE A 510 -14.00 36.50 15.14
N ARG A 511 -13.25 37.61 15.12
CA ARG A 511 -13.25 38.61 14.04
C ARG A 511 -11.86 39.25 13.85
N ALA A 512 -11.55 39.69 12.64
CA ALA A 512 -10.32 40.43 12.32
C ALA A 512 -10.52 41.40 11.14
N ASN A 513 -9.73 42.48 11.08
CA ASN A 513 -9.76 43.47 9.99
C ASN A 513 -8.92 43.06 8.75
N MET A 514 -8.81 41.75 8.49
CA MET A 514 -8.04 41.17 7.40
C MET A 514 -8.46 39.72 7.16
N LEU A 515 -8.12 39.18 5.98
CA LEU A 515 -8.14 37.74 5.71
C LEU A 515 -7.06 37.03 6.55
N LEU A 516 -7.48 36.12 7.43
CA LEU A 516 -6.59 35.23 8.18
C LEU A 516 -6.15 34.04 7.31
N GLU A 517 -4.94 33.54 7.53
CA GLU A 517 -4.41 32.36 6.85
C GLU A 517 -5.05 31.08 7.40
N HIS A 518 -5.30 30.08 6.54
CA HIS A 518 -6.10 28.91 6.91
C HIS A 518 -5.43 28.04 7.99
N MET A 519 -4.21 27.54 7.74
CA MET A 519 -3.56 26.55 8.61
C MET A 519 -3.30 27.09 10.02
N ASN A 520 -2.81 28.33 10.11
CA ASN A 520 -2.59 29.04 11.35
C ASN A 520 -3.90 29.32 12.12
N THR A 521 -5.04 29.39 11.43
CA THR A 521 -6.35 29.59 12.08
C THR A 521 -7.01 28.27 12.50
N THR A 522 -6.91 27.20 11.72
CA THR A 522 -7.53 25.90 12.05
C THR A 522 -6.65 24.99 12.89
N LYS A 523 -5.33 25.15 12.87
CA LYS A 523 -4.34 24.30 13.56
C LYS A 523 -4.50 22.80 13.23
N ASP A 524 -4.90 22.47 12.00
CA ASP A 524 -5.27 21.10 11.53
C ASP A 524 -6.43 20.43 12.31
N SER A 525 -7.13 21.16 13.18
CA SER A 525 -8.26 20.64 13.95
C SER A 525 -9.50 20.35 13.10
N SER A 526 -9.58 20.94 11.90
CA SER A 526 -10.56 20.68 10.85
C SER A 526 -9.99 21.04 9.47
N ASP A 527 -10.46 20.36 8.42
CA ASP A 527 -10.24 20.74 7.02
C ASP A 527 -10.95 22.07 6.66
N TYR A 528 -11.87 22.55 7.50
CA TYR A 528 -12.86 23.57 7.16
C TYR A 528 -12.64 24.90 7.91
N LEU A 529 -12.59 26.01 7.16
CA LEU A 529 -12.55 27.37 7.71
C LEU A 529 -13.57 28.29 7.04
N TRP A 530 -14.47 28.84 7.83
CA TRP A 530 -15.42 29.86 7.40
C TRP A 530 -14.87 31.27 7.53
N TYR A 531 -14.91 32.00 6.42
CA TYR A 531 -14.69 33.44 6.32
C TYR A 531 -16.04 34.09 6.03
N THR A 532 -16.53 34.97 6.90
CA THR A 532 -17.82 35.64 6.72
C THR A 532 -17.69 37.15 6.78
N PHE A 533 -18.51 37.87 6.01
CA PHE A 533 -18.68 39.32 6.14
C PHE A 533 -20.11 39.73 5.79
N ARG A 534 -20.43 41.00 6.04
CA ARG A 534 -21.68 41.62 5.60
C ARG A 534 -21.40 43.00 5.02
N PHE A 535 -22.20 43.44 4.07
CA PHE A 535 -22.15 44.81 3.54
C PHE A 535 -23.55 45.31 3.20
N HIS A 536 -23.72 46.63 3.13
CA HIS A 536 -24.99 47.26 2.76
C HIS A 536 -25.03 47.59 1.26
N GLN A 537 -26.21 47.46 0.65
CA GLN A 537 -26.41 47.62 -0.78
C GLN A 537 -27.69 48.44 -1.04
N ASN A 538 -27.51 49.66 -1.56
CA ASN A 538 -28.59 50.66 -1.66
C ASN A 538 -29.64 50.32 -2.74
N SER A 539 -29.20 49.67 -3.82
CA SER A 539 -29.98 49.31 -5.02
C SER A 539 -29.89 47.80 -5.31
N SER A 540 -30.97 47.22 -5.84
CA SER A 540 -30.99 45.83 -6.33
C SER A 540 -30.25 45.72 -7.67
N ASN A 541 -28.92 45.63 -7.63
CA ASN A 541 -28.06 45.54 -8.81
C ASN A 541 -28.04 44.11 -9.38
N ALA A 542 -28.68 43.89 -10.53
CA ALA A 542 -28.79 42.58 -11.19
C ALA A 542 -27.45 41.94 -11.61
N HIS A 543 -26.40 42.75 -11.79
CA HIS A 543 -25.07 42.31 -12.24
C HIS A 543 -23.99 42.80 -11.27
N SER A 544 -23.74 42.02 -10.23
CA SER A 544 -22.57 42.15 -9.36
C SER A 544 -21.80 40.83 -9.37
N VAL A 545 -20.47 40.87 -9.38
CA VAL A 545 -19.62 39.67 -9.51
C VAL A 545 -18.68 39.58 -8.31
N LEU A 546 -18.72 38.45 -7.62
CA LEU A 546 -17.74 38.06 -6.61
C LEU A 546 -16.52 37.44 -7.30
N THR A 547 -15.33 37.90 -6.93
CA THR A 547 -14.06 37.28 -7.29
C THR A 547 -13.28 36.98 -6.01
N VAL A 548 -12.90 35.71 -5.80
CA VAL A 548 -12.10 35.27 -4.64
C VAL A 548 -10.87 34.53 -5.14
N ASN A 549 -9.69 35.08 -4.84
CA ASN A 549 -8.41 34.40 -5.06
C ASN A 549 -8.06 33.57 -3.82
N SER A 550 -7.82 32.28 -3.99
CA SER A 550 -7.43 31.34 -2.93
C SER A 550 -6.08 30.71 -3.23
N LEU A 551 -5.28 30.48 -2.18
CA LEU A 551 -4.04 29.71 -2.27
C LEU A 551 -4.30 28.19 -2.19
N GLY A 552 -5.49 27.77 -1.74
CA GLY A 552 -5.87 26.36 -1.69
C GLY A 552 -7.00 26.01 -0.70
N HIS A 553 -7.57 24.79 -0.73
CA HIS A 553 -7.50 23.78 -1.81
C HIS A 553 -8.87 23.65 -2.53
N ASN A 554 -9.98 23.77 -1.81
CA ASN A 554 -11.34 23.97 -2.35
C ASN A 554 -11.99 25.21 -1.69
N LEU A 555 -13.00 25.79 -2.33
CA LEU A 555 -13.75 26.94 -1.84
C LEU A 555 -15.21 26.86 -2.27
N HIS A 556 -16.12 27.04 -1.31
CA HIS A 556 -17.56 27.17 -1.56
C HIS A 556 -18.03 28.56 -1.14
N ALA A 557 -18.82 29.21 -1.98
CA ALA A 557 -19.38 30.54 -1.70
C ALA A 557 -20.89 30.49 -1.49
N PHE A 558 -21.34 31.17 -0.43
CA PHE A 558 -22.74 31.33 -0.06
C PHE A 558 -23.09 32.81 0.08
N VAL A 559 -24.28 33.20 -0.38
CA VAL A 559 -24.80 34.57 -0.33
C VAL A 559 -26.19 34.56 0.30
N ASN A 560 -26.36 35.32 1.38
CA ASN A 560 -27.59 35.40 2.17
C ASN A 560 -28.11 34.04 2.74
N GLY A 561 -27.33 32.96 2.61
CA GLY A 561 -27.68 31.58 2.98
C GLY A 561 -27.59 30.61 1.80
N GLU A 562 -27.78 31.09 0.57
CA GLU A 562 -27.85 30.27 -0.65
C GLU A 562 -26.46 29.99 -1.25
N PHE A 563 -26.25 28.78 -1.74
CA PHE A 563 -25.03 28.37 -2.44
C PHE A 563 -24.96 28.99 -3.85
N ILE A 564 -23.89 29.72 -4.16
CA ILE A 564 -23.68 30.37 -5.47
C ILE A 564 -22.58 29.72 -6.32
N GLY A 565 -21.84 28.74 -5.78
CA GLY A 565 -20.86 27.96 -6.52
C GLY A 565 -19.58 27.65 -5.74
N SER A 566 -18.77 26.78 -6.35
CA SER A 566 -17.47 26.35 -5.85
C SER A 566 -16.38 26.45 -6.92
N ALA A 567 -15.12 26.37 -6.48
CA ALA A 567 -13.93 26.16 -7.30
C ALA A 567 -12.81 25.55 -6.43
N HIS A 568 -11.91 24.77 -7.05
CA HIS A 568 -10.78 24.13 -6.39
C HIS A 568 -9.48 24.28 -7.20
N GLY A 569 -8.36 24.01 -6.53
CA GLY A 569 -7.06 23.86 -7.16
C GLY A 569 -6.77 22.41 -7.57
N SER A 570 -5.50 22.14 -7.85
CA SER A 570 -4.94 20.83 -8.16
C SER A 570 -3.64 20.61 -7.40
N HIS A 571 -3.11 19.39 -7.40
CA HIS A 571 -1.78 19.08 -6.87
C HIS A 571 -0.67 19.98 -7.48
N ASP A 572 -0.69 20.15 -8.80
CA ASP A 572 0.40 20.83 -9.52
C ASP A 572 0.31 22.36 -9.48
N ASN A 573 -0.93 22.88 -9.43
CA ASN A 573 -1.27 24.28 -9.18
C ASN A 573 -2.43 24.37 -8.18
N LYS A 574 -2.11 24.72 -6.94
CA LYS A 574 -3.03 24.75 -5.79
C LYS A 574 -3.85 26.02 -5.71
N SER A 575 -3.36 27.11 -6.30
CA SER A 575 -3.99 28.42 -6.28
C SER A 575 -5.01 28.56 -7.41
N PHE A 576 -6.15 29.18 -7.10
CA PHE A 576 -7.26 29.31 -8.04
C PHE A 576 -8.08 30.58 -7.75
N THR A 577 -8.99 30.90 -8.68
CA THR A 577 -9.92 32.02 -8.54
C THR A 577 -11.35 31.54 -8.71
N LEU A 578 -12.21 31.77 -7.72
CA LEU A 578 -13.66 31.60 -7.83
C LEU A 578 -14.27 32.91 -8.34
N GLN A 579 -14.96 32.86 -9.48
CA GLN A 579 -15.71 33.99 -10.02
C GLN A 579 -17.19 33.60 -10.24
N ARG A 580 -18.12 34.31 -9.59
CA ARG A 580 -19.56 34.00 -9.62
C ARG A 580 -20.42 35.27 -9.49
N SER A 581 -21.58 35.26 -10.14
CA SER A 581 -22.59 36.32 -9.99
C SER A 581 -23.20 36.30 -8.59
N LEU A 582 -23.42 37.49 -8.02
CA LEU A 582 -24.01 37.69 -6.70
C LEU A 582 -25.49 38.09 -6.80
N PRO A 583 -26.44 37.30 -6.27
CA PRO A 583 -27.82 37.72 -6.12
C PRO A 583 -27.95 38.68 -4.93
N LEU A 584 -27.65 39.97 -5.16
CA LEU A 584 -27.71 41.01 -4.13
C LEU A 584 -29.12 41.57 -3.97
N LYS A 585 -29.66 41.47 -2.75
CA LYS A 585 -30.90 42.18 -2.36
C LYS A 585 -30.58 43.59 -1.90
N ARG A 586 -31.59 44.47 -1.92
CA ARG A 586 -31.52 45.78 -1.25
C ARG A 586 -31.34 45.59 0.26
N GLY A 587 -30.53 46.45 0.88
CA GLY A 587 -30.19 46.38 2.30
C GLY A 587 -28.93 45.54 2.60
N THR A 588 -28.88 44.93 3.77
CA THR A 588 -27.70 44.18 4.24
C THR A 588 -27.63 42.79 3.60
N ASN A 589 -26.54 42.53 2.89
CA ASN A 589 -26.18 41.22 2.33
C ASN A 589 -25.12 40.54 3.20
N TYR A 590 -25.20 39.22 3.29
CA TYR A 590 -24.23 38.37 3.99
C TYR A 590 -23.51 37.50 2.97
N VAL A 591 -22.18 37.40 3.08
CA VAL A 591 -21.37 36.52 2.27
C VAL A 591 -20.58 35.60 3.21
N SER A 592 -20.66 34.30 2.96
CA SER A 592 -20.02 33.26 3.74
C SER A 592 -19.24 32.36 2.81
N LEU A 593 -17.92 32.32 2.99
CA LEU A 593 -16.97 31.62 2.16
C LEU A 593 -16.36 30.48 2.99
N LEU A 594 -16.52 29.25 2.54
CA LEU A 594 -15.95 28.07 3.17
C LEU A 594 -14.69 27.66 2.42
N SER A 595 -13.53 28.01 2.96
CA SER A 595 -12.24 27.47 2.51
C SER A 595 -12.08 26.06 3.06
N VAL A 596 -11.57 25.15 2.23
CA VAL A 596 -11.38 23.73 2.59
C VAL A 596 -9.98 23.27 2.20
N MET A 597 -9.29 22.63 3.14
CA MET A 597 -8.05 21.89 2.90
C MET A 597 -8.32 20.41 2.61
N THR A 598 -7.31 19.72 2.10
CA THR A 598 -7.42 18.34 1.58
C THR A 598 -6.23 17.49 2.03
N GLY A 599 -5.79 17.72 3.27
CA GLY A 599 -4.48 17.33 3.78
C GLY A 599 -3.52 18.53 3.82
N LEU A 600 -2.58 18.51 4.77
CA LEU A 600 -1.51 19.51 4.88
C LEU A 600 -0.41 19.27 3.83
N PRO A 601 0.39 20.30 3.49
CA PRO A 601 1.39 20.18 2.45
C PRO A 601 2.53 19.21 2.75
N VAL A 602 2.90 18.43 1.73
CA VAL A 602 4.17 17.69 1.63
C VAL A 602 4.60 17.78 0.16
N LEU A 603 5.86 18.14 -0.12
CA LEU A 603 6.26 18.35 -1.52
C LEU A 603 6.89 17.09 -2.12
N LEU A 604 6.05 16.37 -2.86
CA LEU A 604 6.42 15.19 -3.63
C LEU A 604 7.23 15.58 -4.88
N TYR A 605 8.45 15.06 -5.00
CA TYR A 605 9.34 15.41 -6.11
C TYR A 605 8.93 14.66 -7.40
N LEU A 606 8.28 15.36 -8.34
CA LEU A 606 7.99 14.84 -9.67
C LEU A 606 9.31 14.61 -10.44
N SER A 607 9.85 13.41 -10.34
CA SER A 607 11.13 12.98 -10.95
C SER A 607 11.09 12.84 -12.49
N SER A 608 10.16 13.53 -13.17
CA SER A 608 9.86 13.39 -14.59
C SER A 608 10.43 14.52 -15.47
N ILE A 609 11.06 15.54 -14.90
CA ILE A 609 11.64 16.69 -15.62
C ILE A 609 13.18 16.76 -15.48
N ALA A 610 13.75 16.01 -14.53
CA ALA A 610 15.18 16.03 -14.22
C ALA A 610 16.19 15.59 -15.32
N PRO A 611 15.85 14.82 -16.39
CA PRO A 611 16.85 14.42 -17.39
C PRO A 611 17.42 15.58 -18.21
N ASP A 612 16.58 16.56 -18.58
CA ASP A 612 16.92 17.51 -19.65
C ASP A 612 17.67 18.74 -19.13
N CYS A 613 17.39 19.19 -17.89
CA CYS A 613 18.19 20.24 -17.25
C CYS A 613 19.67 19.85 -17.15
N TYR A 614 19.99 18.60 -16.80
CA TYR A 614 21.37 18.14 -16.70
C TYR A 614 22.09 18.00 -18.04
N ARG A 615 21.36 17.94 -19.17
CA ARG A 615 21.94 17.84 -20.52
C ARG A 615 22.26 19.19 -21.15
N MET A 616 21.80 20.30 -20.57
CA MET A 616 21.95 21.63 -21.16
C MET A 616 23.17 22.42 -20.63
N PHE A 617 23.91 21.89 -19.64
CA PHE A 617 25.03 22.58 -18.97
C PHE A 617 26.43 22.01 -19.31
N HIS A 618 26.63 21.55 -20.55
CA HIS A 618 27.97 21.16 -21.06
C HIS A 618 28.45 21.98 -22.27
N TYR A 619 27.73 23.05 -22.62
CA TYR A 619 28.12 24.07 -23.60
C TYR A 619 27.66 25.45 -23.10
N ILE A 620 28.37 26.53 -23.51
CA ILE A 620 28.15 27.95 -23.17
C ILE A 620 28.76 28.39 -21.82
N ASP A 621 30.07 28.64 -21.81
CA ASP A 621 30.84 29.24 -20.69
C ASP A 621 30.68 30.78 -20.58
N SER A 622 29.57 31.38 -21.03
CA SER A 622 29.51 32.82 -21.36
C SER A 622 28.21 33.56 -20.99
N ILE A 623 27.58 33.23 -19.85
CA ILE A 623 26.45 34.02 -19.29
C ILE A 623 26.75 34.42 -17.83
N PRO A 624 26.63 35.72 -17.47
CA PRO A 624 27.01 36.20 -16.14
C PRO A 624 26.16 35.64 -14.99
N MET A 625 26.80 35.46 -13.84
CA MET A 625 26.34 34.67 -12.69
C MET A 625 25.00 35.13 -12.06
N LEU A 626 24.59 36.39 -12.25
CA LEU A 626 23.33 36.93 -11.71
C LEU A 626 22.07 36.38 -12.41
N ILE A 627 22.13 36.06 -13.71
CA ILE A 627 20.95 35.52 -14.44
C ILE A 627 20.74 34.04 -14.10
N HIS A 628 21.83 33.29 -13.89
CA HIS A 628 21.79 31.93 -13.35
C HIS A 628 21.04 31.86 -12.00
N PHE A 629 21.26 32.83 -11.11
CA PHE A 629 20.55 32.89 -9.83
C PHE A 629 19.05 33.11 -9.97
N TYR A 630 18.61 34.02 -10.85
CA TYR A 630 17.20 34.40 -10.94
C TYR A 630 16.29 33.34 -11.57
N LEU A 631 16.77 32.53 -12.53
CA LEU A 631 15.96 31.43 -13.08
C LEU A 631 15.75 30.28 -12.06
N CYS A 632 16.69 30.08 -11.13
CA CYS A 632 16.55 29.06 -10.08
C CYS A 632 15.49 29.41 -9.02
N ILE A 633 15.02 30.66 -8.94
CA ILE A 633 13.93 31.07 -8.03
C ILE A 633 12.57 30.47 -8.47
N GLY A 634 12.48 29.91 -9.68
CA GLY A 634 11.33 29.13 -10.15
C GLY A 634 11.29 27.66 -9.71
N VAL A 635 12.31 27.17 -9.00
CA VAL A 635 12.35 25.78 -8.52
C VAL A 635 11.37 25.60 -7.35
N LYS A 636 10.36 24.73 -7.51
CA LYS A 636 9.41 24.36 -6.46
C LYS A 636 10.18 23.79 -5.25
N ASP A 637 10.31 24.55 -4.14
CA ASP A 637 11.24 24.20 -3.06
C ASP A 637 10.90 22.83 -2.43
N GLY A 638 11.88 21.91 -2.43
CA GLY A 638 11.76 20.44 -2.34
C GLY A 638 11.15 19.82 -1.07
N GLY A 639 10.32 20.53 -0.32
CA GLY A 639 9.95 20.21 1.06
C GLY A 639 10.80 20.95 2.10
N ALA A 640 11.58 21.95 1.65
CA ALA A 640 12.14 22.98 2.51
C ALA A 640 11.06 23.98 2.95
N TYR A 641 11.28 24.65 4.09
CA TYR A 641 10.42 25.72 4.61
C TYR A 641 8.93 25.35 4.72
N LEU A 642 8.64 24.11 5.15
CA LEU A 642 7.26 23.62 5.37
C LEU A 642 6.52 24.42 6.45
N GLU A 643 7.24 25.05 7.39
CA GLU A 643 6.70 25.98 8.37
C GLU A 643 6.25 27.34 7.79
N ARG A 644 6.51 27.59 6.50
CA ARG A 644 6.18 28.86 5.80
C ARG A 644 5.16 28.68 4.68
N ARG A 645 4.64 27.47 4.48
CA ARG A 645 3.56 27.23 3.51
C ARG A 645 2.25 27.77 4.09
N VAL A 646 1.39 28.29 3.21
CA VAL A 646 0.16 29.03 3.59
C VAL A 646 -0.98 28.67 2.63
N ALA A 647 -2.21 28.65 3.14
CA ALA A 647 -3.43 28.28 2.44
C ALA A 647 -4.60 29.24 2.78
N GLY A 648 -5.75 29.06 2.12
CA GLY A 648 -6.93 29.90 2.30
C GLY A 648 -6.97 31.15 1.43
N LEU A 649 -7.78 32.12 1.83
CA LEU A 649 -8.15 33.26 0.99
C LEU A 649 -7.05 34.32 0.94
N ARG A 650 -6.68 34.76 -0.26
CA ARG A 650 -5.63 35.78 -0.49
C ARG A 650 -6.18 37.14 -0.87
N ARG A 651 -7.29 37.19 -1.62
CA ARG A 651 -7.98 38.42 -2.03
C ARG A 651 -9.46 38.15 -2.21
N VAL A 652 -10.31 39.09 -1.82
CA VAL A 652 -11.76 39.06 -2.09
C VAL A 652 -12.16 40.41 -2.67
N THR A 653 -12.78 40.42 -3.85
CA THR A 653 -13.33 41.62 -4.46
C THR A 653 -14.77 41.41 -4.91
N ILE A 654 -15.54 42.49 -4.96
CA ILE A 654 -16.86 42.52 -5.59
C ILE A 654 -16.86 43.62 -6.65
N GLN A 655 -17.05 43.27 -7.91
CA GLN A 655 -17.35 44.23 -8.95
C GLN A 655 -18.84 44.58 -8.91
N ARG A 656 -19.16 45.88 -8.84
CA ARG A 656 -20.52 46.43 -8.86
C ARG A 656 -20.59 47.46 -9.97
N GLN A 657 -21.33 47.18 -11.05
CA GLN A 657 -21.30 48.01 -12.27
C GLN A 657 -19.84 48.20 -12.76
N HIS A 658 -19.34 49.43 -12.81
CA HIS A 658 -17.95 49.75 -13.20
C HIS A 658 -16.97 49.83 -12.02
N GLU A 659 -17.43 49.70 -10.77
CA GLU A 659 -16.61 49.88 -9.58
C GLU A 659 -16.14 48.56 -8.95
N LEU A 660 -14.82 48.37 -8.85
CA LEU A 660 -14.21 47.24 -8.16
C LEU A 660 -14.02 47.56 -6.67
N HIS A 661 -14.73 46.84 -5.80
CA HIS A 661 -14.61 46.97 -4.35
C HIS A 661 -13.74 45.86 -3.78
N ASP A 662 -12.70 46.21 -3.01
CA ASP A 662 -11.83 45.24 -2.36
C ASP A 662 -12.24 45.04 -0.88
N PHE A 663 -12.33 43.78 -0.46
CA PHE A 663 -12.72 43.37 0.89
C PHE A 663 -11.59 42.68 1.65
N THR A 664 -10.37 42.66 1.11
CA THR A 664 -9.21 41.93 1.69
C THR A 664 -8.81 42.45 3.08
N THR A 665 -8.98 43.74 3.34
CA THR A 665 -8.75 44.42 4.65
C THR A 665 -10.06 44.82 5.35
N TYR A 666 -11.17 44.16 5.01
CA TYR A 666 -12.48 44.41 5.64
C TYR A 666 -12.58 43.76 7.03
N LEU A 667 -13.64 44.07 7.78
CA LEU A 667 -13.95 43.36 9.02
C LEU A 667 -14.60 42.00 8.71
N TRP A 668 -13.81 40.93 8.89
CA TRP A 668 -14.20 39.53 8.70
C TRP A 668 -14.58 38.86 10.03
N GLY A 669 -15.49 37.90 9.97
CA GLY A 669 -15.89 37.03 11.08
C GLY A 669 -15.66 35.56 10.76
N TYR A 670 -15.16 34.80 11.72
CA TYR A 670 -14.56 33.49 11.51
C TYR A 670 -15.26 32.37 12.28
N LYS A 671 -15.15 31.14 11.76
CA LYS A 671 -15.49 29.88 12.45
C LYS A 671 -14.62 28.75 11.91
N VAL A 672 -13.84 28.13 12.79
CA VAL A 672 -13.14 26.86 12.51
C VAL A 672 -14.16 25.71 12.58
N GLY A 673 -14.08 24.79 11.63
CA GLY A 673 -14.87 23.57 11.60
C GLY A 673 -16.35 23.72 11.23
N LEU A 674 -16.97 22.58 10.96
CA LEU A 674 -18.41 22.48 10.72
C LEU A 674 -19.18 22.27 12.03
N SER A 675 -20.46 22.66 12.05
CA SER A 675 -21.30 22.46 13.25
C SER A 675 -21.49 20.97 13.52
N GLY A 676 -21.62 20.16 12.47
CA GLY A 676 -21.68 18.71 12.56
C GLY A 676 -20.39 18.03 13.06
N GLU A 677 -19.21 18.66 12.85
CA GLU A 677 -17.97 18.23 13.52
C GLU A 677 -18.02 18.56 15.01
N ASN A 678 -18.39 19.80 15.35
CA ASN A 678 -18.41 20.29 16.74
C ASN A 678 -19.39 19.51 17.63
N ILE A 679 -20.57 19.13 17.11
CA ILE A 679 -21.52 18.25 17.80
C ILE A 679 -21.28 16.75 17.51
N GLN A 680 -20.22 16.41 16.79
CA GLN A 680 -19.70 15.07 16.58
C GLN A 680 -20.71 14.08 15.95
N LEU A 681 -21.42 14.52 14.90
CA LEU A 681 -22.48 13.76 14.21
C LEU A 681 -22.05 12.38 13.68
N HIS A 682 -20.75 12.17 13.50
CA HIS A 682 -20.17 10.89 13.11
C HIS A 682 -20.22 9.81 14.21
N ARG A 683 -20.37 10.19 15.49
CA ARG A 683 -20.36 9.27 16.63
C ARG A 683 -21.69 8.54 16.81
N ASN A 684 -21.60 7.29 17.25
CA ASN A 684 -22.75 6.46 17.59
C ASN A 684 -23.06 6.56 19.10
N ASP A 685 -23.52 7.73 19.54
CA ASP A 685 -23.80 8.06 20.94
C ASP A 685 -25.16 8.77 21.07
N ALA A 686 -25.95 8.37 22.07
CA ALA A 686 -27.24 8.98 22.40
C ALA A 686 -27.11 10.40 22.99
N SER A 687 -25.92 10.82 23.42
CA SER A 687 -25.66 12.20 23.87
C SER A 687 -25.74 13.23 22.72
N VAL A 688 -25.60 12.80 21.46
CA VAL A 688 -25.56 13.67 20.26
C VAL A 688 -26.97 14.21 19.93
N LYS A 689 -27.35 15.28 20.64
CA LYS A 689 -28.62 16.00 20.45
C LYS A 689 -28.62 16.83 19.16
N ALA A 690 -28.88 16.17 18.04
CA ALA A 690 -29.08 16.80 16.74
C ALA A 690 -30.46 16.47 16.15
N TYR A 691 -31.13 17.46 15.57
CA TYR A 691 -32.41 17.26 14.89
C TYR A 691 -32.17 16.77 13.46
N TRP A 692 -32.39 15.47 13.22
CA TRP A 692 -32.23 14.83 11.92
C TRP A 692 -33.58 14.71 11.21
N SER A 693 -33.73 15.31 10.04
CA SER A 693 -34.91 15.15 9.17
C SER A 693 -34.84 13.84 8.37
N ARG A 694 -35.99 13.40 7.83
CA ARG A 694 -36.01 12.38 6.77
C ARG A 694 -35.37 12.96 5.51
N TYR A 695 -34.73 12.13 4.70
CA TYR A 695 -34.15 12.56 3.42
C TYR A 695 -35.22 13.13 2.48
N ALA A 696 -35.01 14.35 1.99
CA ALA A 696 -36.00 15.15 1.26
C ALA A 696 -35.75 15.20 -0.26
N SER A 697 -35.15 14.14 -0.82
CA SER A 697 -34.78 13.92 -2.24
C SER A 697 -33.94 15.01 -2.95
N SER A 698 -33.62 16.12 -2.28
CA SER A 698 -32.83 17.23 -2.82
C SER A 698 -31.38 17.20 -2.33
N SER A 699 -30.42 17.14 -3.26
CA SER A 699 -28.98 17.16 -2.97
C SER A 699 -28.45 18.60 -2.85
N GLN A 700 -28.55 19.17 -1.63
CA GLN A 700 -27.94 20.45 -1.29
C GLN A 700 -26.51 20.28 -0.76
N PRO A 701 -25.56 21.18 -1.12
CA PRO A 701 -24.21 21.19 -0.54
C PRO A 701 -24.17 21.32 0.97
N LEU A 702 -23.11 20.77 1.57
CA LEU A 702 -22.90 20.68 3.02
C LEU A 702 -24.07 19.98 3.73
N THR A 703 -24.41 18.77 3.26
CA THR A 703 -25.42 17.92 3.91
C THR A 703 -24.75 16.72 4.57
N TRP A 704 -25.06 16.50 5.85
CA TRP A 704 -24.72 15.27 6.55
C TRP A 704 -25.81 14.24 6.30
N TYR A 705 -25.42 13.01 5.93
CA TYR A 705 -26.34 11.88 5.72
C TYR A 705 -26.02 10.76 6.70
N LYS A 706 -27.04 10.04 7.19
CA LYS A 706 -26.84 8.77 7.89
C LYS A 706 -27.87 7.70 7.57
N THR A 707 -27.43 6.44 7.61
CA THR A 707 -28.23 5.23 7.49
C THR A 707 -27.67 4.13 8.42
N ILE A 708 -28.38 3.01 8.55
CA ILE A 708 -27.97 1.84 9.31
C ILE A 708 -27.92 0.62 8.37
N PHE A 709 -26.88 -0.21 8.50
CA PHE A 709 -26.68 -1.38 7.63
C PHE A 709 -26.08 -2.58 8.37
N ASP A 710 -26.24 -3.77 7.79
CA ASP A 710 -25.71 -5.02 8.34
C ASP A 710 -24.44 -5.47 7.59
N ALA A 711 -23.53 -6.15 8.28
CA ALA A 711 -22.22 -6.47 7.71
C ALA A 711 -22.34 -7.51 6.59
N PRO A 712 -21.82 -7.25 5.37
CA PRO A 712 -21.93 -8.19 4.26
C PRO A 712 -21.34 -9.56 4.59
N VAL A 713 -22.12 -10.64 4.41
CA VAL A 713 -21.78 -11.99 4.89
C VAL A 713 -20.41 -12.48 4.38
N GLY A 714 -19.66 -13.14 5.28
CA GLY A 714 -18.40 -13.83 4.97
C GLY A 714 -17.13 -13.01 5.20
N ASN A 715 -16.00 -13.53 4.70
CA ASN A 715 -14.65 -13.03 5.00
C ASN A 715 -13.98 -12.28 3.82
N ASP A 716 -14.72 -11.92 2.77
CA ASP A 716 -14.19 -11.01 1.74
C ASP A 716 -14.13 -9.56 2.28
N PRO A 717 -13.11 -8.74 1.94
CA PRO A 717 -13.01 -7.34 2.39
C PRO A 717 -14.20 -6.50 1.93
N VAL A 718 -14.53 -5.47 2.70
CA VAL A 718 -15.71 -4.62 2.47
C VAL A 718 -15.29 -3.26 1.94
N ALA A 719 -16.07 -2.70 1.04
CA ALA A 719 -15.89 -1.36 0.52
C ALA A 719 -17.24 -0.66 0.33
N LEU A 720 -17.23 0.67 0.54
CA LEU A 720 -18.35 1.56 0.28
C LEU A 720 -18.18 2.17 -1.12
N ASN A 721 -19.15 1.96 -2.01
CA ASN A 721 -19.21 2.60 -3.31
C ASN A 721 -19.89 3.98 -3.17
N LEU A 722 -19.12 5.02 -3.47
CA LEU A 722 -19.50 6.44 -3.39
C LEU A 722 -19.61 7.08 -4.79
N ALA A 723 -19.71 6.30 -5.87
CA ALA A 723 -19.75 6.80 -7.25
C ALA A 723 -20.93 7.74 -7.59
N SER A 724 -21.91 7.89 -6.69
CA SER A 724 -23.02 8.84 -6.80
C SER A 724 -22.85 10.10 -5.93
N MET A 725 -21.69 10.27 -5.29
CA MET A 725 -21.37 11.34 -4.35
C MET A 725 -20.37 12.32 -4.97
N GLY A 726 -20.22 13.51 -4.38
CA GLY A 726 -19.28 14.54 -4.84
C GLY A 726 -17.96 14.49 -4.08
N LYS A 727 -17.92 15.16 -2.92
CA LYS A 727 -16.73 15.27 -2.06
C LYS A 727 -17.13 15.17 -0.59
N GLY A 728 -16.25 14.67 0.27
CA GLY A 728 -16.44 14.76 1.71
C GLY A 728 -15.62 13.76 2.52
N GLU A 729 -16.17 13.33 3.66
CA GLU A 729 -15.60 12.29 4.55
C GLU A 729 -16.71 11.33 4.98
N ALA A 730 -16.36 10.06 5.23
CA ALA A 730 -17.30 9.02 5.63
C ALA A 730 -16.83 8.28 6.89
N TRP A 731 -17.77 7.88 7.74
CA TRP A 731 -17.53 7.19 9.01
C TRP A 731 -18.41 5.94 9.13
N VAL A 732 -17.82 4.86 9.65
CA VAL A 732 -18.52 3.62 10.03
C VAL A 732 -18.35 3.40 11.53
N ASN A 733 -19.46 3.37 12.27
CA ASN A 733 -19.48 3.24 13.73
C ASN A 733 -18.57 4.27 14.46
N GLY A 734 -18.48 5.50 13.94
CA GLY A 734 -17.62 6.56 14.48
C GLY A 734 -16.15 6.50 14.06
N GLN A 735 -15.70 5.42 13.40
CA GLN A 735 -14.37 5.35 12.80
C GLN A 735 -14.41 5.96 11.39
N SER A 736 -13.57 6.97 11.12
CA SER A 736 -13.45 7.49 9.76
C SER A 736 -12.81 6.45 8.84
N ILE A 737 -13.41 6.27 7.66
CA ILE A 737 -12.84 5.48 6.56
C ILE A 737 -12.09 6.37 5.55
N GLY A 738 -11.87 7.65 5.89
CA GLY A 738 -11.13 8.63 5.08
C GLY A 738 -12.02 9.52 4.21
N ARG A 739 -11.36 10.47 3.55
CA ARG A 739 -11.98 11.42 2.61
C ARG A 739 -12.47 10.70 1.34
N TYR A 740 -13.38 11.32 0.60
CA TYR A 740 -13.70 10.96 -0.78
C TYR A 740 -13.78 12.22 -1.64
N TRP A 741 -13.40 12.08 -2.91
CA TRP A 741 -13.53 13.13 -3.93
C TRP A 741 -13.73 12.44 -5.27
N VAL A 742 -14.99 12.21 -5.61
CA VAL A 742 -15.44 11.47 -6.80
C VAL A 742 -15.72 12.45 -7.95
N SER A 743 -16.10 13.70 -7.64
CA SER A 743 -16.24 14.78 -8.62
C SER A 743 -14.92 15.25 -9.25
N PHE A 744 -13.76 14.94 -8.66
CA PHE A 744 -12.45 15.31 -9.22
C PHE A 744 -11.92 14.21 -10.16
N LEU A 745 -12.25 14.37 -11.43
CA LEU A 745 -11.95 13.45 -12.53
C LEU A 745 -10.52 13.65 -13.09
N ASP A 746 -9.98 12.62 -13.72
CA ASP A 746 -8.74 12.66 -14.51
C ASP A 746 -8.97 13.06 -15.99
N SER A 747 -7.91 12.98 -16.80
CA SER A 747 -7.88 13.27 -18.24
C SER A 747 -8.99 12.58 -19.04
N ASP A 748 -9.31 11.34 -18.65
CA ASP A 748 -10.26 10.46 -19.34
C ASP A 748 -11.68 10.58 -18.77
N GLY A 749 -11.91 11.53 -17.86
CA GLY A 749 -13.18 11.72 -17.17
C GLY A 749 -13.46 10.69 -16.06
N ASN A 750 -12.44 9.99 -15.56
CA ASN A 750 -12.62 8.95 -14.55
C ASN A 750 -12.35 9.46 -13.13
N PRO A 751 -13.17 9.07 -12.13
CA PRO A 751 -12.88 9.33 -10.72
C PRO A 751 -11.80 8.38 -10.20
N TYR A 752 -10.72 8.91 -9.61
CA TYR A 752 -9.60 8.10 -9.10
C TYR A 752 -10.05 7.00 -8.10
N GLN A 753 -10.95 7.34 -7.16
CA GLN A 753 -11.45 6.40 -6.16
C GLN A 753 -12.97 6.53 -5.99
N THR A 754 -13.69 5.47 -6.34
CA THR A 754 -15.14 5.31 -6.09
C THR A 754 -15.46 4.30 -5.00
N TRP A 755 -14.50 3.45 -4.61
CA TRP A 755 -14.66 2.45 -3.55
C TRP A 755 -13.72 2.74 -2.39
N ASN A 756 -14.28 3.10 -1.24
CA ASN A 756 -13.55 3.37 -0.01
C ASN A 756 -13.54 2.12 0.89
N HIS A 757 -12.36 1.73 1.38
CA HIS A 757 -12.18 0.53 2.18
C HIS A 757 -12.82 0.64 3.57
N ILE A 758 -13.67 -0.33 3.92
CA ILE A 758 -14.17 -0.53 5.29
C ILE A 758 -13.45 -1.74 5.89
N PRO A 759 -12.53 -1.55 6.86
CA PRO A 759 -11.94 -2.64 7.60
C PRO A 759 -13.00 -3.50 8.28
N ARG A 760 -12.88 -4.83 8.15
CA ARG A 760 -13.79 -5.80 8.80
C ARG A 760 -13.88 -5.62 10.32
N SER A 761 -12.84 -5.09 10.95
CA SER A 761 -12.77 -4.78 12.39
C SER A 761 -13.53 -3.51 12.82
N PHE A 762 -14.04 -2.70 11.88
CA PHE A 762 -14.94 -1.57 12.19
C PHE A 762 -16.43 -1.99 12.18
N LEU A 763 -16.74 -3.23 11.79
CA LEU A 763 -18.10 -3.72 11.60
C LEU A 763 -18.58 -4.60 12.77
N LYS A 764 -19.80 -4.33 13.22
CA LYS A 764 -20.66 -5.23 14.00
C LYS A 764 -21.43 -6.16 13.03
N PRO A 765 -21.94 -7.33 13.46
CA PRO A 765 -22.73 -8.21 12.60
C PRO A 765 -23.94 -7.49 11.97
N SER A 766 -24.66 -6.72 12.78
CA SER A 766 -25.82 -5.91 12.38
C SER A 766 -25.76 -4.52 13.03
N GLY A 767 -26.62 -3.60 12.57
CA GLY A 767 -26.81 -2.29 13.21
C GLY A 767 -25.61 -1.35 13.12
N ASN A 768 -24.87 -1.40 12.01
CA ASN A 768 -23.73 -0.51 11.77
C ASN A 768 -24.23 0.88 11.37
N LEU A 769 -23.76 1.91 12.08
CA LEU A 769 -24.03 3.30 11.70
C LEU A 769 -23.08 3.70 10.56
N LEU A 770 -23.64 4.12 9.42
CA LEU A 770 -22.94 4.85 8.37
C LEU A 770 -23.30 6.33 8.47
N VAL A 771 -22.29 7.20 8.56
CA VAL A 771 -22.44 8.66 8.45
C VAL A 771 -21.55 9.16 7.32
N LEU A 772 -22.04 10.12 6.55
CA LEU A 772 -21.27 10.87 5.56
C LEU A 772 -21.49 12.36 5.77
N LEU A 773 -20.46 13.13 5.48
CA LEU A 773 -20.55 14.54 5.11
C LEU A 773 -20.45 14.61 3.59
N GLU A 774 -21.44 15.17 2.91
CA GLU A 774 -21.34 15.56 1.50
C GLU A 774 -21.13 17.07 1.42
N GLU A 775 -19.99 17.45 0.86
CA GLU A 775 -19.54 18.83 0.70
C GLU A 775 -20.13 19.48 -0.56
N GLU A 776 -20.36 18.69 -1.61
CA GLU A 776 -20.80 19.13 -2.93
C GLU A 776 -22.23 18.62 -3.24
N LYS A 777 -22.45 17.88 -4.33
CA LYS A 777 -23.78 17.41 -4.73
C LYS A 777 -23.80 15.90 -4.96
N GLY A 778 -23.95 15.15 -3.88
CA GLY A 778 -24.12 13.70 -3.90
C GLY A 778 -25.57 13.25 -3.79
N ASN A 779 -25.90 12.10 -4.38
CA ASN A 779 -27.16 11.39 -4.19
C ASN A 779 -26.93 10.13 -3.32
N PRO A 780 -27.37 10.13 -2.04
CA PRO A 780 -27.17 8.99 -1.15
C PRO A 780 -27.85 7.70 -1.63
N LEU A 781 -28.90 7.78 -2.48
CA LEU A 781 -29.61 6.62 -3.03
C LEU A 781 -28.79 5.80 -4.05
N GLY A 782 -27.66 6.35 -4.53
CA GLY A 782 -26.71 5.61 -5.36
C GLY A 782 -25.64 4.86 -4.56
N ILE A 783 -25.45 5.19 -3.28
CA ILE A 783 -24.45 4.56 -2.41
C ILE A 783 -24.78 3.08 -2.28
N SER A 784 -23.74 2.24 -2.33
CA SER A 784 -23.89 0.81 -2.12
C SER A 784 -22.69 0.19 -1.43
N ILE A 785 -22.92 -0.81 -0.59
CA ILE A 785 -21.85 -1.55 0.08
C ILE A 785 -21.57 -2.86 -0.68
N GLY A 786 -20.30 -3.24 -0.78
CA GLY A 786 -19.86 -4.39 -1.56
C GLY A 786 -18.70 -5.14 -0.94
N THR A 787 -18.38 -6.30 -1.52
CA THR A 787 -17.24 -7.14 -1.15
C THR A 787 -16.22 -7.23 -2.28
N MET A 788 -14.96 -6.93 -1.98
CA MET A 788 -13.84 -7.02 -2.94
C MET A 788 -13.34 -8.46 -3.07
N SER A 789 -13.13 -8.95 -4.29
CA SER A 789 -12.52 -10.27 -4.48
C SER A 789 -11.94 -10.55 -5.87
N THR A 790 -10.94 -11.41 -5.97
CA THR A 790 -10.49 -11.97 -7.26
C THR A 790 -11.57 -12.91 -7.82
N THR A 791 -11.89 -12.77 -9.11
CA THR A 791 -12.92 -13.57 -9.81
C THR A 791 -12.43 -14.20 -11.12
N LYS A 792 -11.65 -13.46 -11.92
CA LYS A 792 -10.89 -14.05 -13.04
C LYS A 792 -9.47 -14.37 -12.60
N VAL A 793 -8.94 -15.48 -13.06
CA VAL A 793 -7.51 -15.80 -13.02
C VAL A 793 -7.07 -16.33 -14.37
N CYS A 794 -5.81 -16.08 -14.72
CA CYS A 794 -5.20 -16.54 -15.98
C CYS A 794 -3.69 -16.70 -15.81
N GLY A 795 -2.99 -17.16 -16.83
CA GLY A 795 -1.54 -17.13 -16.88
C GLY A 795 -1.00 -17.67 -18.20
N HIS A 796 0.29 -17.49 -18.41
CA HIS A 796 1.03 -17.82 -19.64
C HIS A 796 2.29 -18.60 -19.28
N VAL A 797 2.71 -19.52 -20.15
CA VAL A 797 4.04 -20.16 -20.04
C VAL A 797 4.55 -20.60 -21.40
N SER A 798 5.78 -20.23 -21.73
CA SER A 798 6.49 -20.74 -22.90
C SER A 798 7.30 -22.00 -22.59
N SER A 799 7.55 -22.83 -23.59
CA SER A 799 8.63 -23.83 -23.55
C SER A 799 10.01 -23.20 -23.33
N SER A 800 10.16 -21.91 -23.68
CA SER A 800 11.38 -21.11 -23.50
C SER A 800 11.50 -20.38 -22.16
N TYR A 801 10.60 -20.62 -21.21
CA TYR A 801 10.68 -20.08 -19.84
C TYR A 801 11.51 -21.02 -18.92
N PRO A 802 12.09 -20.54 -17.81
CA PRO A 802 12.67 -21.43 -16.80
C PRO A 802 11.59 -22.29 -16.11
N PRO A 803 11.98 -23.44 -15.53
CA PRO A 803 11.12 -24.15 -14.59
C PRO A 803 10.96 -23.33 -13.28
N PRO A 804 9.78 -23.30 -12.65
CA PRO A 804 9.58 -22.55 -11.40
C PRO A 804 10.60 -22.88 -10.33
N VAL A 805 11.12 -21.86 -9.64
CA VAL A 805 12.35 -21.92 -8.84
C VAL A 805 12.30 -22.99 -7.74
N ILE A 806 11.11 -23.28 -7.20
CA ILE A 806 10.87 -24.35 -6.22
C ILE A 806 11.31 -25.75 -6.69
N SER A 807 11.45 -25.98 -8.00
CA SER A 807 11.97 -27.24 -8.56
C SER A 807 13.44 -27.51 -8.21
N TRP A 808 14.22 -26.47 -7.92
CA TRP A 808 15.63 -26.58 -7.51
C TRP A 808 15.81 -27.07 -6.07
N GLN A 809 14.77 -27.02 -5.23
CA GLN A 809 14.86 -27.46 -3.83
C GLN A 809 14.97 -28.99 -3.67
N GLY A 810 14.79 -29.76 -4.76
CA GLY A 810 14.79 -31.22 -4.73
C GLY A 810 16.16 -31.90 -4.64
N GLU A 811 17.25 -31.16 -4.85
CA GLU A 811 18.59 -31.76 -5.03
C GLU A 811 19.42 -31.86 -3.72
N ASN A 812 19.02 -31.15 -2.65
CA ASN A 812 19.74 -31.11 -1.37
C ASN A 812 19.28 -32.14 -0.31
N GLN A 813 18.62 -33.23 -0.71
CA GLN A 813 18.28 -34.35 0.19
C GLN A 813 18.66 -35.70 -0.41
N ILE A 814 19.91 -36.12 -0.17
CA ILE A 814 20.34 -37.50 -0.42
C ILE A 814 19.79 -38.39 0.69
N ASN A 815 18.84 -39.28 0.35
CA ASN A 815 18.89 -40.67 0.79
C ASN A 815 17.89 -41.60 0.08
N GLY A 816 18.43 -42.65 -0.54
CA GLY A 816 17.83 -43.99 -0.59
C GLY A 816 16.61 -44.27 -1.50
N ASN A 817 15.82 -43.30 -1.96
CA ASN A 817 14.56 -43.61 -2.67
C ASN A 817 14.30 -42.77 -3.93
N ARG A 818 14.14 -43.45 -5.07
CA ARG A 818 13.81 -42.88 -6.39
C ARG A 818 12.37 -42.35 -6.45
N LYS A 819 12.10 -41.17 -5.87
CA LYS A 819 10.91 -40.38 -6.22
C LYS A 819 10.97 -40.05 -7.71
N ARG A 820 9.90 -40.34 -8.46
CA ARG A 820 9.84 -40.11 -9.92
C ARG A 820 10.15 -38.64 -10.25
N ASN A 821 11.14 -38.43 -11.12
CA ASN A 821 11.51 -37.11 -11.64
C ASN A 821 10.39 -36.53 -12.52
N HIS A 822 9.42 -35.85 -11.90
CA HIS A 822 8.58 -34.86 -12.58
C HIS A 822 9.47 -33.66 -12.94
N GLY A 823 10.24 -33.82 -14.03
CA GLY A 823 11.47 -33.07 -14.29
C GLY A 823 11.31 -31.55 -14.41
N ARG A 824 12.47 -30.87 -14.39
CA ARG A 824 12.68 -29.43 -14.61
C ARG A 824 11.99 -28.98 -15.92
N ARG A 825 10.70 -28.64 -15.86
CA ARG A 825 9.86 -28.21 -17.00
C ARG A 825 9.13 -26.90 -16.70
N PRO A 826 8.92 -26.04 -17.70
CA PRO A 826 8.06 -24.86 -17.56
C PRO A 826 6.64 -25.31 -17.20
N ARG A 827 6.02 -24.59 -16.26
CA ARG A 827 4.61 -24.79 -15.88
C ARG A 827 4.02 -23.47 -15.37
N VAL A 828 2.74 -23.26 -15.63
CA VAL A 828 1.92 -22.26 -14.95
C VAL A 828 1.02 -22.97 -13.94
N GLN A 829 0.76 -22.33 -12.79
CA GLN A 829 -0.19 -22.84 -11.80
C GLN A 829 -1.26 -21.79 -11.48
N LEU A 830 -2.51 -22.13 -11.78
CA LEU A 830 -3.68 -21.30 -11.49
C LEU A 830 -4.31 -21.75 -10.17
N ARG A 831 -4.58 -20.79 -9.27
CA ARG A 831 -5.23 -21.02 -7.97
C ARG A 831 -6.30 -19.96 -7.72
N CYS A 832 -7.38 -20.36 -7.05
CA CYS A 832 -8.36 -19.44 -6.49
C CYS A 832 -8.14 -19.24 -4.98
N PRO A 833 -8.57 -18.11 -4.38
CA PRO A 833 -8.56 -17.93 -2.93
C PRO A 833 -9.37 -19.02 -2.21
N ARG A 834 -8.92 -19.42 -1.01
CA ARG A 834 -9.55 -20.51 -0.23
C ARG A 834 -11.04 -20.26 0.02
N GLY A 835 -11.83 -21.33 -0.11
CA GLY A 835 -13.29 -21.28 -0.07
C GLY A 835 -13.93 -21.02 -1.45
N ARG A 836 -13.14 -20.71 -2.48
CA ARG A 836 -13.59 -20.66 -3.88
C ARG A 836 -13.00 -21.84 -4.66
N LYS A 837 -13.78 -22.37 -5.61
CA LYS A 837 -13.34 -23.36 -6.61
C LYS A 837 -13.17 -22.65 -7.96
N ILE A 838 -12.43 -23.28 -8.86
CA ILE A 838 -12.53 -23.00 -10.31
C ILE A 838 -13.87 -23.58 -10.77
N SER A 839 -14.74 -22.78 -11.42
CA SER A 839 -16.04 -23.24 -11.92
C SER A 839 -16.08 -23.40 -13.43
N SER A 840 -15.42 -22.52 -14.20
CA SER A 840 -15.35 -22.64 -15.66
C SER A 840 -14.05 -22.08 -16.23
N VAL A 841 -13.45 -22.81 -17.17
CA VAL A 841 -12.46 -22.25 -18.09
C VAL A 841 -13.25 -21.42 -19.11
N LEU A 842 -12.91 -20.13 -19.24
CA LEU A 842 -13.45 -19.28 -20.30
C LEU A 842 -12.89 -19.67 -21.66
N PHE A 843 -11.59 -19.97 -21.68
CA PHE A 843 -10.80 -20.05 -22.88
C PHE A 843 -9.42 -20.65 -22.58
N SER A 844 -8.84 -21.38 -23.54
CA SER A 844 -7.46 -21.91 -23.49
C SER A 844 -6.88 -22.13 -24.89
N SER A 845 -5.58 -21.91 -25.10
CA SER A 845 -4.95 -22.14 -26.42
C SER A 845 -3.50 -22.65 -26.36
N PHE A 846 -3.06 -23.14 -27.50
CA PHE A 846 -1.78 -23.81 -27.77
C PHE A 846 -1.30 -23.36 -29.16
N GLY A 847 0.00 -23.26 -29.37
CA GLY A 847 0.57 -22.56 -30.52
C GLY A 847 0.87 -21.09 -30.21
N THR A 848 0.73 -20.19 -31.18
CA THR A 848 1.32 -18.83 -31.15
C THR A 848 0.35 -17.64 -30.96
N PRO A 849 -0.79 -17.73 -30.23
CA PRO A 849 -1.73 -16.61 -30.14
C PRO A 849 -1.13 -15.34 -29.54
N SER A 850 -1.48 -14.21 -30.13
CA SER A 850 -1.11 -12.87 -29.68
C SER A 850 -2.03 -12.38 -28.56
N GLY A 851 -1.61 -11.30 -27.89
CA GLY A 851 -2.39 -10.68 -26.83
C GLY A 851 -2.13 -11.22 -25.42
N ASP A 852 -2.93 -10.74 -24.48
CA ASP A 852 -2.83 -11.03 -23.04
C ASP A 852 -4.12 -11.62 -22.45
N CYS A 853 -4.33 -11.49 -21.14
CA CYS A 853 -5.50 -12.02 -20.44
C CYS A 853 -6.81 -11.25 -20.66
N GLU A 854 -6.75 -10.05 -21.25
CA GLU A 854 -7.94 -9.20 -21.47
C GLU A 854 -8.11 -8.87 -22.96
N THR A 855 -7.03 -8.91 -23.74
CA THR A 855 -6.95 -8.58 -25.18
C THR A 855 -6.31 -9.72 -25.99
N TYR A 856 -6.95 -10.90 -25.98
CA TYR A 856 -6.47 -12.11 -26.69
C TYR A 856 -6.86 -12.15 -28.18
N ALA A 857 -6.00 -12.73 -29.04
CA ALA A 857 -6.36 -13.13 -30.41
C ALA A 857 -5.85 -14.53 -30.79
N THR A 858 -6.63 -15.27 -31.59
CA THR A 858 -6.28 -16.62 -32.08
C THR A 858 -5.07 -16.61 -33.01
N GLY A 859 -4.00 -17.29 -32.59
CA GLY A 859 -2.84 -17.59 -33.41
C GLY A 859 -3.01 -18.91 -34.16
N ILE A 860 -2.10 -19.14 -35.11
CA ILE A 860 -2.14 -20.32 -35.98
C ILE A 860 -1.81 -21.59 -35.16
N SER A 861 -2.72 -22.56 -35.20
CA SER A 861 -2.45 -23.93 -34.78
C SER A 861 -1.61 -24.63 -35.84
N LEU A 862 -0.38 -25.02 -35.51
CA LEU A 862 0.51 -25.77 -36.40
C LEU A 862 -0.01 -27.20 -36.61
N LEU A 863 -0.93 -27.33 -37.57
CA LEU A 863 -1.50 -28.59 -38.05
C LEU A 863 -1.78 -28.57 -39.57
N SER A 864 -1.00 -27.76 -40.29
CA SER A 864 -0.74 -27.90 -41.72
C SER A 864 0.78 -27.93 -41.95
N ALA A 865 1.23 -28.58 -43.02
CA ALA A 865 2.62 -29.00 -43.15
C ALA A 865 3.54 -27.89 -43.69
N HIS A 866 4.51 -27.47 -42.88
CA HIS A 866 5.93 -27.52 -43.25
C HIS A 866 6.82 -27.46 -41.99
N PHE A 867 8.01 -28.06 -42.05
CA PHE A 867 8.98 -28.03 -40.96
C PHE A 867 9.78 -26.72 -40.97
N ASP A 868 9.63 -25.91 -39.92
CA ASP A 868 10.64 -24.95 -39.49
C ASP A 868 10.70 -24.92 -37.95
N GLN A 869 11.83 -24.56 -37.36
CA GLN A 869 12.21 -24.86 -35.97
C GLN A 869 11.59 -23.91 -34.92
N SER A 870 10.26 -23.78 -34.94
CA SER A 870 9.50 -22.95 -33.99
C SER A 870 9.14 -23.68 -32.68
N PRO A 871 9.30 -23.04 -31.50
CA PRO A 871 9.04 -23.67 -30.21
C PRO A 871 7.54 -23.83 -29.90
N VAL A 872 7.11 -25.04 -29.54
CA VAL A 872 5.74 -25.33 -29.10
C VAL A 872 5.39 -24.54 -27.84
N LEU A 873 4.22 -23.90 -27.84
CA LEU A 873 3.77 -22.93 -26.83
C LEU A 873 2.40 -23.33 -26.25
N CYS A 874 2.19 -23.04 -24.96
CA CYS A 874 0.90 -23.21 -24.27
C CYS A 874 0.45 -21.83 -23.75
N ARG A 875 -0.42 -21.13 -24.50
CA ARG A 875 -0.75 -19.72 -24.25
C ARG A 875 -2.19 -19.55 -23.75
N LEU A 876 -2.28 -18.94 -22.57
CA LEU A 876 -3.51 -18.65 -21.83
C LEU A 876 -4.31 -19.88 -21.40
N VAL A 877 -4.74 -19.85 -20.14
CA VAL A 877 -6.00 -20.45 -19.70
C VAL A 877 -6.72 -19.41 -18.87
N LEU A 878 -7.76 -18.81 -19.43
CA LEU A 878 -8.64 -17.86 -18.74
C LEU A 878 -9.72 -18.62 -17.97
N VAL A 879 -10.01 -18.19 -16.74
CA VAL A 879 -10.95 -18.88 -15.84
C VAL A 879 -11.96 -17.88 -15.28
N ARG A 880 -13.26 -18.20 -15.35
CA ARG A 880 -14.37 -17.41 -14.80
C ARG A 880 -14.95 -18.09 -13.55
N LYS A 881 -15.62 -17.27 -12.74
CA LYS A 881 -16.37 -17.68 -11.55
C LYS A 881 -17.71 -16.96 -11.49
N ASP A 882 -18.78 -17.62 -11.95
CA ASP A 882 -20.18 -17.17 -11.86
C ASP A 882 -21.16 -18.35 -11.78
N ALA A 883 -22.31 -18.10 -11.11
CA ALA A 883 -23.49 -18.95 -10.94
C ALA A 883 -23.33 -20.33 -10.25
N PRO A 884 -24.42 -20.94 -9.69
CA PRO A 884 -24.31 -22.08 -8.78
C PRO A 884 -25.11 -23.32 -9.22
N PHE A 885 -24.48 -24.30 -9.88
CA PHE A 885 -25.04 -25.65 -10.00
C PHE A 885 -23.99 -26.74 -9.77
N LEU A 886 -24.47 -27.85 -9.18
CA LEU A 886 -23.87 -29.18 -8.95
C LEU A 886 -22.34 -29.28 -8.72
N CYS A 887 -21.97 -29.80 -7.54
CA CYS A 887 -20.58 -29.96 -7.16
C CYS A 887 -19.84 -31.06 -7.94
N GLN A 888 -18.89 -30.65 -8.78
CA GLN A 888 -17.62 -31.38 -8.90
C GLN A 888 -16.46 -30.52 -8.35
N ALA A 889 -15.25 -31.08 -8.24
CA ALA A 889 -14.21 -30.57 -7.34
C ALA A 889 -12.91 -30.20 -8.05
N ARG A 890 -12.33 -29.03 -7.72
CA ARG A 890 -10.88 -28.72 -7.62
C ARG A 890 -10.66 -27.28 -7.11
N THR A 891 -9.49 -27.00 -6.55
CA THR A 891 -9.08 -25.68 -6.00
C THR A 891 -7.86 -25.05 -6.70
N SER A 892 -7.16 -25.82 -7.53
CA SER A 892 -6.01 -25.37 -8.32
C SER A 892 -5.81 -26.23 -9.56
N MET A 893 -5.26 -25.64 -10.62
CA MET A 893 -4.89 -26.29 -11.88
C MET A 893 -3.39 -26.10 -12.13
N VAL A 894 -2.70 -27.13 -12.62
CA VAL A 894 -1.27 -27.08 -13.00
C VAL A 894 -1.16 -27.50 -14.46
N ILE A 895 -0.47 -26.68 -15.26
CA ILE A 895 -0.31 -26.91 -16.70
C ILE A 895 1.18 -27.00 -16.98
N HIS A 896 1.63 -28.14 -17.48
CA HIS A 896 3.03 -28.39 -17.85
C HIS A 896 3.20 -28.23 -19.35
N VAL A 897 4.31 -27.60 -19.78
CA VAL A 897 4.71 -27.63 -21.19
C VAL A 897 5.43 -28.95 -21.48
N GLN A 898 4.92 -29.72 -22.44
CA GLN A 898 5.62 -30.89 -22.99
C GLN A 898 6.31 -30.51 -24.30
N ALA A 899 7.64 -30.57 -24.32
CA ALA A 899 8.39 -30.62 -25.57
C ALA A 899 8.21 -32.01 -26.21
N LEU A 900 7.81 -32.05 -27.48
CA LEU A 900 7.67 -33.28 -28.26
C LEU A 900 9.04 -33.74 -28.77
N GLN A 901 9.77 -34.50 -27.94
CA GLN A 901 11.09 -35.05 -28.30
C GLN A 901 11.11 -36.60 -28.38
N ASN A 902 10.00 -37.27 -28.05
CA ASN A 902 9.87 -38.73 -28.05
C ASN A 902 8.87 -39.26 -29.12
N LEU A 903 8.62 -38.52 -30.21
CA LEU A 903 7.74 -38.99 -31.30
C LEU A 903 8.44 -39.90 -32.32
N TYR A 904 9.78 -39.86 -32.38
CA TYR A 904 10.57 -40.61 -33.38
C TYR A 904 10.39 -42.14 -33.29
N TRP A 905 10.10 -42.66 -32.10
CA TRP A 905 9.86 -44.10 -31.86
C TRP A 905 8.40 -44.56 -32.05
N LEU A 906 7.45 -43.64 -32.33
CA LEU A 906 6.04 -43.97 -32.52
C LEU A 906 5.58 -43.90 -33.98
N MET A 907 6.27 -43.13 -34.83
CA MET A 907 5.88 -42.99 -36.25
C MET A 907 6.21 -44.22 -37.12
N LEU A 908 7.04 -45.16 -36.63
CA LEU A 908 7.32 -46.43 -37.31
C LEU A 908 6.25 -47.52 -37.10
N SER A 909 5.24 -47.27 -36.26
CA SER A 909 4.19 -48.26 -35.93
C SER A 909 2.78 -47.84 -36.35
N ALA A 910 2.64 -46.72 -37.08
CA ALA A 910 1.36 -46.07 -37.37
C ALA A 910 1.03 -45.99 -38.89
N VAL A 911 1.22 -47.10 -39.61
CA VAL A 911 0.69 -47.25 -40.97
C VAL A 911 -0.73 -47.81 -40.89
N LYS A 912 -1.71 -47.03 -41.39
CA LYS A 912 -3.19 -47.20 -41.32
C LYS A 912 -3.84 -46.70 -40.01
N GLY A 913 -4.97 -46.00 -40.16
CA GLY A 913 -5.89 -45.61 -39.08
C GLY A 913 -5.75 -44.15 -38.60
N HIS A 914 -6.80 -43.35 -38.76
CA HIS A 914 -6.85 -41.99 -38.20
C HIS A 914 -7.04 -42.00 -36.69
N PHE A 915 -6.17 -41.33 -35.93
CA PHE A 915 -6.48 -40.81 -34.60
C PHE A 915 -5.71 -39.51 -34.32
N PHE A 916 -6.43 -38.45 -33.94
CA PHE A 916 -5.83 -37.22 -33.41
C PHE A 916 -5.54 -37.38 -31.91
N ILE A 917 -4.27 -37.48 -31.53
CA ILE A 917 -3.85 -37.49 -30.12
C ILE A 917 -2.63 -36.58 -29.92
N THR A 918 -2.83 -35.45 -29.24
CA THR A 918 -1.77 -34.66 -28.59
C THR A 918 -2.14 -34.41 -27.13
N SER A 919 -1.70 -35.29 -26.23
CA SER A 919 -2.12 -35.27 -24.84
C SER A 919 -1.50 -34.10 -24.05
N VAL A 920 -2.33 -33.23 -23.48
CA VAL A 920 -1.92 -32.39 -22.35
C VAL A 920 -1.93 -33.27 -21.10
N THR A 921 -0.76 -33.59 -20.52
CA THR A 921 -0.73 -34.27 -19.21
C THR A 921 -1.07 -33.30 -18.07
N ALA A 922 -2.35 -32.94 -17.96
CA ALA A 922 -2.91 -32.26 -16.81
C ALA A 922 -2.83 -33.19 -15.59
N SER A 923 -1.74 -33.07 -14.82
CA SER A 923 -1.54 -33.86 -13.60
C SER A 923 -2.46 -33.38 -12.48
N LEU A 924 -3.71 -33.80 -12.58
CA LEU A 924 -4.69 -33.78 -11.52
C LEU A 924 -4.20 -34.73 -10.43
N ARG A 925 -3.87 -34.20 -9.25
CA ARG A 925 -3.69 -35.07 -8.09
C ARG A 925 -5.05 -35.69 -7.75
N ASP A 926 -4.99 -36.99 -7.49
CA ASP A 926 -6.11 -37.89 -7.22
C ASP A 926 -7.04 -38.14 -8.43
N SER A 927 -6.58 -39.11 -9.22
CA SER A 927 -7.30 -40.15 -9.98
C SER A 927 -8.34 -39.80 -11.08
N THR A 928 -8.04 -40.35 -12.28
CA THR A 928 -8.94 -40.94 -13.29
C THR A 928 -10.38 -40.42 -13.45
N ALA A 929 -10.61 -39.66 -14.52
CA ALA A 929 -11.84 -39.74 -15.32
C ALA A 929 -11.52 -39.30 -16.77
N PHE A 930 -11.99 -40.04 -17.78
CA PHE A 930 -12.04 -39.56 -19.16
C PHE A 930 -13.32 -38.73 -19.36
N PHE A 931 -13.26 -37.74 -20.24
CA PHE A 931 -14.44 -37.13 -20.86
C PHE A 931 -14.17 -36.97 -22.36
N LEU A 932 -14.91 -37.73 -23.16
CA LEU A 932 -15.21 -37.35 -24.54
C LEU A 932 -16.39 -36.36 -24.48
N GLY A 933 -16.39 -35.39 -25.38
CA GLY A 933 -17.48 -34.42 -25.52
C GLY A 933 -17.74 -34.20 -27.00
N ASP A 934 -18.93 -34.59 -27.47
CA ASP A 934 -19.31 -34.49 -28.87
C ASP A 934 -19.51 -33.03 -29.29
N TYR A 935 -18.83 -32.64 -30.36
CA TYR A 935 -19.12 -31.40 -31.08
C TYR A 935 -20.07 -31.72 -32.24
N ARG A 936 -21.37 -31.44 -32.08
CA ARG A 936 -22.24 -31.27 -33.25
C ARG A 936 -21.97 -29.88 -33.85
N LEU A 937 -21.52 -29.86 -35.10
CA LEU A 937 -21.66 -28.69 -35.96
C LEU A 937 -23.15 -28.43 -36.20
N MET A 938 -23.54 -27.15 -36.20
CA MET A 938 -24.77 -26.70 -36.84
C MET A 938 -24.37 -26.06 -38.17
N GLU A 939 -24.71 -26.72 -39.27
CA GLU A 939 -24.82 -26.05 -40.55
C GLU A 939 -26.08 -25.17 -40.58
N VAL A 940 -26.11 -24.20 -41.48
CA VAL A 940 -27.23 -23.27 -41.68
C VAL A 940 -27.97 -23.70 -42.94
N ASP A 941 -29.29 -23.92 -42.85
CA ASP A 941 -30.14 -23.81 -44.04
C ASP A 941 -31.60 -23.43 -43.71
N HIS A 942 -32.41 -23.22 -44.75
CA HIS A 942 -33.64 -22.40 -44.75
C HIS A 942 -35.00 -23.13 -44.60
N CYS A 943 -36.04 -22.31 -44.33
CA CYS A 943 -37.48 -22.53 -44.56
C CYS A 943 -38.27 -23.54 -43.67
N GLY A 944 -39.56 -23.27 -43.42
CA GLY A 944 -40.51 -24.26 -42.87
C GLY A 944 -41.68 -23.73 -42.01
N SER A 945 -42.78 -23.39 -42.67
CA SER A 945 -44.12 -23.00 -42.17
C SER A 945 -44.77 -23.77 -40.99
N ASP A 946 -45.49 -22.99 -40.15
CA ASP A 946 -46.85 -23.19 -39.61
C ASP A 946 -47.28 -24.30 -38.60
N SER A 947 -48.26 -23.88 -37.77
CA SER A 947 -49.29 -24.68 -37.06
C SER A 947 -48.87 -25.57 -35.87
N SER A 948 -49.74 -25.94 -34.92
CA SER A 948 -50.88 -25.24 -34.26
C SER A 948 -51.38 -26.05 -33.04
N ALA A 949 -51.82 -25.36 -31.96
CA ALA A 949 -52.85 -25.82 -30.98
C ALA A 949 -52.64 -27.18 -30.21
N GLN A 950 -53.40 -27.58 -29.17
CA GLN A 950 -54.06 -26.89 -28.02
C GLN A 950 -54.34 -27.92 -26.88
N PHE A 951 -54.28 -27.47 -25.60
CA PHE A 951 -54.85 -28.15 -24.39
C PHE A 951 -54.33 -29.58 -24.06
N VAL A 952 -54.54 -30.22 -22.89
CA VAL A 952 -55.49 -30.05 -21.76
C VAL A 952 -54.73 -29.99 -20.39
N ARG A 953 -55.42 -29.59 -19.31
CA ARG A 953 -54.94 -29.41 -17.90
C ARG A 953 -55.35 -30.60 -16.97
N PRO A 954 -55.50 -30.46 -15.62
CA PRO A 954 -54.44 -30.47 -14.59
C PRO A 954 -54.70 -31.43 -13.38
N ALA A 955 -53.75 -31.53 -12.43
CA ALA A 955 -54.04 -31.86 -11.02
C ALA A 955 -53.02 -31.25 -10.03
N CYS A 956 -53.52 -30.58 -8.99
CA CYS A 956 -52.87 -29.95 -7.80
C CYS A 956 -53.95 -29.85 -6.68
N PRO A 957 -53.70 -29.40 -5.42
CA PRO A 957 -52.48 -28.90 -4.74
C PRO A 957 -52.07 -29.86 -3.58
N ASN A 958 -51.67 -29.58 -2.31
CA ASN A 958 -51.49 -28.41 -1.40
C ASN A 958 -50.34 -28.78 -0.40
N TYR A 959 -49.35 -27.95 -0.07
CA TYR A 959 -49.27 -26.80 0.87
C TYR A 959 -49.24 -27.10 2.40
N VAL A 960 -48.07 -26.82 3.02
CA VAL A 960 -47.81 -25.87 4.15
C VAL A 960 -48.53 -26.13 5.50
N PRO A 961 -47.84 -26.08 6.68
CA PRO A 961 -46.93 -25.00 7.13
C PRO A 961 -45.48 -25.02 6.62
#